data_AF-A0A841BTY1-F1
#
_entry.id   AF-A0A841BTY1-F1
#
_cell.length_a   1.000
_cell.length_b   1.000
_cell.length_c   1.000
_cell.angle_alpha   90.00
_cell.angle_beta   90.00
_cell.angle_gamma   90.00
#
_symmetry.space_group_name_H-M   'P 1'
#
loop_
_entity.id
_entity.type
_entity.pdbx_description
1 polymer ?
#
loop_
_entity_poly.entity_id
_entity_poly.type
_entity_poly.pdbx_seq_one_letter_code
_entity_poly.pdbx_strand_id
1 'polypeptide(L)'
;MSRPRFIAAVLLAVAATVPAVAAGTPVQAAIVINPADFQQVELARGVAEMGEPMSLAVLPDLSVLHTARDGKLRRTTAAGTTTVIGTIPVYTHDEEGLQGVGVDPGFATNRAIFLYYAPPLSTPAGDAPATGTDWSAWQGVNRLSRFTLNTDYTLNLASEKIVLTTATDRGICCHVGGDIDFDAAGNLYLSTGDDSNPFDSAGYSPIDERTNRNPAYDAQRTAANSNDLRGKLLRIKVAADGTYTIPSGNLFAPGTAKTRPEIYAMGFRNPFRISVDKPTGVVYVGDYGPDAGSTDANRGPGGQVEFARVTSAGNYGWPYCTGTNTTAETYNEWNFATGTTGPKFNCAGGPTNNSFRNTGVTTLPAARAAWIRYGGDAGTPSQFGGGSESPMAGPVYRYNSSSTSTVKFPQSFEGYFMATEFGRNWIKPVQVNADGSVGEIITLPWTGHQVMDSAFGPDGALYVLAYGTGYFNGDANSALYRIEYVAGVNRAPIAKASSNKVGGTAPLTVAFSSAGSSDPEGGALTYAWNFGDGTTSTAANPSKTYTANGQYNATLTVRDPQGATASSSVIITVGNNAPVVTVQLPVNGSLFSFGDTVPYQITVTDAEDGTIDCTRVKMTYVLGHDQHGHQITSKNGCTGTISVPVDGEHDDAANIFGIWDAEYTDNGANGQPAITTHTQNTTQPRHRQAEHYKNSSGINKFDKTTAEGGKTVGDINNGDWISFDPYAIGNATSFTARVSSNGTGGTLQVRAGSATGTVLGTATVPVTGSWETFTTVSGALSGAPAGTTTLYLTFAGTGTAALYDLDSFTFNTTGGGGPGPIVGLAGKCLDIAGAGTADGTKIQLYTCNNTIAQSWTRNGQTWRALGKCLDVSAGATTDNAKVQLWTCNGSGAQNWTAGANNSLINPQSGKCLDVSGSATADGTQIVIYTCSGGNNQKWTLP
;
A
#
# COMPACT_ATOMS: atom_id res chain seq x y z
N MET A 1 -35.58 -68.75 -41.82
CA MET A 1 -34.19 -68.26 -42.01
C MET A 1 -34.27 -66.81 -42.48
N SER A 2 -33.44 -65.93 -41.92
CA SER A 2 -33.23 -64.50 -42.27
C SER A 2 -34.45 -63.66 -42.70
N ARG A 3 -34.83 -62.71 -41.81
CA ARG A 3 -35.50 -61.39 -41.99
C ARG A 3 -36.41 -61.15 -43.23
N PRO A 4 -37.51 -60.40 -43.07
CA PRO A 4 -37.41 -58.98 -43.46
C PRO A 4 -38.22 -57.96 -42.63
N ARG A 5 -37.82 -56.71 -42.88
CA ARG A 5 -38.27 -55.41 -42.35
C ARG A 5 -39.70 -55.05 -42.76
N PHE A 6 -40.37 -54.18 -41.99
CA PHE A 6 -41.37 -53.26 -42.54
C PHE A 6 -41.26 -51.86 -41.93
N ILE A 7 -41.42 -50.89 -42.83
CA ILE A 7 -41.45 -49.43 -42.66
C ILE A 7 -42.86 -49.03 -42.20
N ALA A 8 -42.97 -48.07 -41.29
CA ALA A 8 -44.26 -47.45 -40.94
C ALA A 8 -44.22 -45.95 -41.29
N ALA A 9 -45.22 -45.54 -42.07
CA ALA A 9 -45.47 -44.18 -42.50
C ALA A 9 -46.41 -43.45 -41.54
N VAL A 10 -46.26 -42.13 -41.54
CA VAL A 10 -46.85 -41.11 -40.69
C VAL A 10 -48.34 -40.88 -40.97
N LEU A 11 -49.13 -40.61 -39.92
CA LEU A 11 -50.36 -39.83 -40.00
C LEU A 11 -50.31 -38.67 -39.01
N LEU A 12 -50.51 -37.45 -39.52
CA LEU A 12 -50.61 -36.21 -38.76
C LEU A 12 -52.01 -36.10 -38.12
N ALA A 13 -52.06 -35.75 -36.83
CA ALA A 13 -53.23 -35.18 -36.17
C ALA A 13 -52.79 -33.87 -35.47
N VAL A 14 -53.45 -32.77 -35.82
CA VAL A 14 -53.22 -31.44 -35.24
C VAL A 14 -54.04 -31.33 -33.95
N ALA A 15 -53.35 -31.13 -32.82
CA ALA A 15 -53.95 -30.71 -31.55
C ALA A 15 -53.45 -29.30 -31.22
N ALA A 16 -54.39 -28.39 -30.94
CA ALA A 16 -54.11 -27.00 -30.60
C ALA A 16 -53.44 -26.91 -29.22
N THR A 17 -52.22 -26.38 -29.17
CA THR A 17 -51.51 -26.03 -27.93
C THR A 17 -51.79 -24.59 -27.56
N VAL A 18 -52.44 -24.37 -26.42
CA VAL A 18 -52.52 -23.07 -25.75
C VAL A 18 -51.11 -22.76 -25.21
N PRO A 19 -50.51 -21.58 -25.48
CA PRO A 19 -49.20 -21.25 -24.95
C PRO A 19 -49.33 -21.05 -23.44
N ALA A 20 -48.65 -21.90 -22.66
CA ALA A 20 -48.40 -21.63 -21.27
C ALA A 20 -47.49 -20.39 -21.20
N VAL A 21 -48.05 -19.27 -20.75
CA VAL A 21 -47.27 -18.10 -20.38
C VAL A 21 -46.40 -18.54 -19.20
N ALA A 22 -45.11 -18.73 -19.45
CA ALA A 22 -44.14 -18.95 -18.39
C ALA A 22 -44.22 -17.74 -17.45
N ALA A 23 -44.67 -17.94 -16.22
CA ALA A 23 -44.53 -16.95 -15.18
C ALA A 23 -43.03 -16.70 -15.02
N GLY A 24 -42.57 -15.52 -15.44
CA GLY A 24 -41.19 -15.10 -15.19
C GLY A 24 -40.89 -15.23 -13.70
N THR A 25 -39.73 -15.79 -13.36
CA THR A 25 -39.20 -15.75 -12.00
C THR A 25 -39.27 -14.30 -11.50
N PRO A 26 -39.90 -14.02 -10.34
CA PRO A 26 -40.02 -12.67 -9.85
C PRO A 26 -38.62 -12.08 -9.68
N VAL A 27 -38.37 -10.96 -10.35
CA VAL A 27 -37.17 -10.15 -10.13
C VAL A 27 -37.21 -9.70 -8.67
N GLN A 28 -36.20 -10.07 -7.89
CA GLN A 28 -36.08 -9.60 -6.51
C GLN A 28 -36.02 -8.08 -6.54
N ALA A 29 -36.98 -7.43 -5.90
CA ALA A 29 -37.06 -5.97 -5.85
C ALA A 29 -35.79 -5.40 -5.20
N ALA A 30 -35.35 -4.25 -5.70
CA ALA A 30 -34.21 -3.51 -5.17
C ALA A 30 -34.33 -3.32 -3.65
N ILE A 31 -33.24 -3.57 -2.92
CA ILE A 31 -33.24 -3.39 -1.46
C ILE A 31 -33.11 -1.90 -1.18
N VAL A 32 -34.05 -1.34 -0.44
CA VAL A 32 -33.90 0.01 0.12
C VAL A 32 -33.22 -0.12 1.47
N ILE A 33 -31.98 0.38 1.58
CA ILE A 33 -31.26 0.44 2.84
C ILE A 33 -31.66 1.73 3.57
N ASN A 34 -32.29 1.57 4.75
CA ASN A 34 -32.41 2.64 5.73
C ASN A 34 -31.21 2.56 6.68
N PRO A 35 -30.30 3.56 6.71
CA PRO A 35 -29.15 3.52 7.60
C PRO A 35 -29.51 3.39 9.09
N ALA A 36 -30.70 3.83 9.50
CA ALA A 36 -31.16 3.70 10.88
C ALA A 36 -31.48 2.25 11.29
N ASP A 37 -31.68 1.35 10.31
CA ASP A 37 -31.93 -0.07 10.56
C ASP A 37 -30.63 -0.84 10.82
N PHE A 38 -29.46 -0.22 10.62
CA PHE A 38 -28.17 -0.83 10.84
C PHE A 38 -27.45 -0.19 12.03
N GLN A 39 -26.70 -1.01 12.76
CA GLN A 39 -25.87 -0.59 13.86
C GLN A 39 -24.45 -1.13 13.69
N GLN A 40 -23.46 -0.25 13.81
CA GLN A 40 -22.05 -0.63 13.84
C GLN A 40 -21.57 -0.69 15.30
N VAL A 41 -21.29 -1.90 15.78
CA VAL A 41 -20.74 -2.16 17.12
C VAL A 41 -19.23 -2.27 17.01
N GLU A 42 -18.50 -1.43 17.72
CA GLU A 42 -17.04 -1.51 17.84
C GLU A 42 -16.66 -2.56 18.90
N LEU A 43 -15.87 -3.56 18.51
CA LEU A 43 -15.43 -4.64 19.39
C LEU A 43 -14.01 -4.41 19.94
N ALA A 44 -13.14 -3.79 19.16
CA ALA A 44 -11.76 -3.51 19.56
C ALA A 44 -11.20 -2.34 18.73
N ARG A 45 -10.24 -1.60 19.31
CA ARG A 45 -9.60 -0.47 18.62
C ARG A 45 -8.16 -0.24 19.07
N GLY A 46 -7.36 0.24 18.14
CA GLY A 46 -6.03 0.77 18.41
C GLY A 46 -4.94 -0.28 18.38
N VAL A 47 -3.69 0.17 18.26
CA VAL A 47 -2.49 -0.67 18.12
C VAL A 47 -2.38 -1.77 19.19
N ALA A 48 -2.72 -1.47 20.44
CA ALA A 48 -2.61 -2.44 21.53
C ALA A 48 -3.54 -3.65 21.32
N GLU A 49 -4.77 -3.41 20.85
CA GLU A 49 -5.74 -4.47 20.59
C GLU A 49 -5.59 -5.06 19.19
N MET A 50 -5.16 -4.29 18.19
CA MET A 50 -5.22 -4.73 16.78
C MET A 50 -3.86 -5.12 16.20
N GLY A 51 -2.75 -4.51 16.65
CA GLY A 51 -1.49 -4.55 15.90
C GLY A 51 -1.66 -3.96 14.50
N GLU A 52 -0.87 -4.40 13.52
CA GLU A 52 -1.13 -4.19 12.08
C GLU A 52 -2.05 -5.30 11.56
N PRO A 53 -3.37 -5.08 11.51
CA PRO A 53 -4.32 -6.18 11.36
C PRO A 53 -4.32 -6.70 9.91
N MET A 54 -4.32 -8.02 9.72
CA MET A 54 -4.27 -8.64 8.39
C MET A 54 -5.54 -9.42 8.06
N SER A 55 -5.95 -10.41 8.85
CA SER A 55 -7.10 -11.26 8.51
C SER A 55 -7.95 -11.56 9.75
N LEU A 56 -9.23 -11.90 9.55
CA LEU A 56 -10.17 -12.29 10.60
C LEU A 56 -10.84 -13.64 10.32
N ALA A 57 -11.22 -14.34 11.38
CA ALA A 57 -12.15 -15.47 11.31
C ALA A 57 -13.09 -15.50 12.52
N VAL A 58 -14.39 -15.62 12.28
CA VAL A 58 -15.42 -15.64 13.34
C VAL A 58 -15.65 -17.07 13.83
N LEU A 59 -15.56 -17.26 15.15
CA LEU A 59 -15.75 -18.55 15.81
C LEU A 59 -17.24 -18.81 16.14
N PRO A 60 -17.63 -20.07 16.41
CA PRO A 60 -19.01 -20.42 16.78
C PRO A 60 -19.54 -19.72 18.04
N ASP A 61 -18.65 -19.27 18.94
CA ASP A 61 -19.00 -18.54 20.16
C ASP A 61 -19.04 -17.01 19.97
N LEU A 62 -19.05 -16.54 18.71
CA LEU A 62 -19.05 -15.13 18.31
C LEU A 62 -17.78 -14.35 18.65
N SER A 63 -16.73 -15.01 19.17
CA SER A 63 -15.40 -14.42 19.25
C SER A 63 -14.72 -14.44 17.89
N VAL A 64 -13.80 -13.50 17.67
CA VAL A 64 -13.10 -13.32 16.41
C VAL A 64 -11.62 -13.57 16.63
N LEU A 65 -11.05 -14.49 15.84
CA LEU A 65 -9.61 -14.58 15.68
C LEU A 65 -9.16 -13.54 14.67
N HIS A 66 -8.07 -12.83 14.95
CA HIS A 66 -7.47 -11.94 13.97
C HIS A 66 -5.94 -11.94 14.08
N THR A 67 -5.30 -11.76 12.94
CA THR A 67 -3.84 -11.76 12.80
C THR A 67 -3.32 -10.34 12.74
N ALA A 68 -2.12 -10.14 13.28
CA ALA A 68 -1.29 -8.98 12.95
C ALA A 68 -0.02 -9.42 12.23
N ARG A 69 0.47 -8.60 11.30
CA ARG A 69 1.60 -8.94 10.42
C ARG A 69 2.87 -9.31 11.19
N ASP A 70 3.06 -8.75 12.38
CA ASP A 70 4.16 -9.01 13.32
C ASP A 70 4.16 -10.41 13.95
N GLY A 71 3.25 -11.30 13.54
CA GLY A 71 3.22 -12.70 13.98
C GLY A 71 2.26 -12.97 15.14
N LYS A 72 1.55 -11.96 15.65
CA LYS A 72 0.60 -12.12 16.77
C LYS A 72 -0.77 -12.58 16.28
N LEU A 73 -1.26 -13.68 16.84
CA LEU A 73 -2.65 -14.12 16.75
C LEU A 73 -3.41 -13.63 17.97
N ARG A 74 -4.55 -12.98 17.74
CA ARG A 74 -5.41 -12.42 18.78
C ARG A 74 -6.80 -13.03 18.75
N ARG A 75 -7.47 -12.98 19.90
CA ARG A 75 -8.90 -13.25 20.04
C ARG A 75 -9.60 -12.06 20.66
N THR A 76 -10.61 -11.55 19.98
CA THR A 76 -11.57 -10.57 20.52
C THR A 76 -12.89 -11.28 20.81
N THR A 77 -13.34 -11.27 22.05
CA THR A 77 -14.61 -11.91 22.44
C THR A 77 -15.83 -11.14 21.92
N ALA A 78 -17.01 -11.77 21.96
CA ALA A 78 -18.27 -11.10 21.59
C ALA A 78 -18.59 -9.85 22.43
N ALA A 79 -17.97 -9.72 23.60
CA ALA A 79 -18.08 -8.57 24.50
C ALA A 79 -16.97 -7.51 24.28
N GLY A 80 -16.09 -7.70 23.29
CA GLY A 80 -15.03 -6.74 22.94
C GLY A 80 -13.72 -6.89 23.74
N THR A 81 -13.57 -7.93 24.56
CA THR A 81 -12.29 -8.17 25.24
C THR A 81 -11.28 -8.80 24.28
N THR A 82 -10.18 -8.10 24.00
CA THR A 82 -9.08 -8.58 23.15
C THR A 82 -7.90 -9.15 23.94
N THR A 83 -7.33 -10.26 23.45
CA THR A 83 -6.16 -10.94 24.02
C THR A 83 -5.24 -11.47 22.93
N VAL A 84 -3.91 -11.42 23.13
CA VAL A 84 -2.95 -12.18 22.31
C VAL A 84 -2.98 -13.62 22.78
N ILE A 85 -3.35 -14.54 21.90
CA ILE A 85 -3.49 -15.97 22.23
C ILE A 85 -2.29 -16.80 21.75
N GLY A 86 -1.44 -16.24 20.89
CA GLY A 86 -0.20 -16.86 20.44
C GLY A 86 0.62 -15.91 19.58
N THR A 87 1.93 -16.18 19.49
CA THR A 87 2.85 -15.46 18.62
C THR A 87 3.66 -16.48 17.82
N ILE A 88 3.69 -16.31 16.50
CA ILE A 88 4.51 -17.09 15.58
C ILE A 88 5.72 -16.24 15.17
N PRO A 89 6.96 -16.75 15.26
CA PRO A 89 8.11 -16.07 14.69
C PRO A 89 7.92 -15.91 13.19
N VAL A 90 8.11 -14.69 12.69
CA VAL A 90 7.94 -14.34 11.28
C VAL A 90 9.13 -13.57 10.73
N TYR A 91 9.37 -13.72 9.43
CA TYR A 91 10.21 -12.83 8.65
C TYR A 91 9.36 -11.61 8.24
N THR A 92 9.85 -10.42 8.56
CA THR A 92 9.17 -9.16 8.27
C THR A 92 10.07 -8.25 7.44
N HIS A 93 9.81 -8.25 6.15
CA HIS A 93 10.37 -7.31 5.18
C HIS A 93 9.32 -7.14 4.07
N ASP A 94 9.14 -5.92 3.59
CA ASP A 94 8.04 -5.53 2.69
C ASP A 94 6.66 -5.98 3.23
N GLU A 95 5.92 -6.76 2.46
CA GLU A 95 4.57 -7.24 2.81
C GLU A 95 4.57 -8.51 3.67
N GLU A 96 5.75 -9.07 3.98
CA GLU A 96 5.86 -10.38 4.63
C GLU A 96 5.54 -10.33 6.12
N GLY A 97 5.06 -11.47 6.63
CA GLY A 97 4.66 -11.63 8.02
C GLY A 97 3.63 -12.74 8.21
N LEU A 98 2.78 -12.61 9.23
CA LEU A 98 1.59 -13.44 9.41
C LEU A 98 0.40 -12.83 8.66
N GLN A 99 -0.13 -13.58 7.69
CA GLN A 99 -1.17 -13.13 6.76
C GLN A 99 -2.55 -13.63 7.21
N GLY A 100 -3.03 -14.76 6.65
CA GLY A 100 -4.38 -15.26 6.86
C GLY A 100 -4.58 -16.12 8.10
N VAL A 101 -5.81 -16.12 8.60
CA VAL A 101 -6.32 -17.09 9.58
C VAL A 101 -7.59 -17.76 9.05
N GLY A 102 -7.60 -19.09 9.02
CA GLY A 102 -8.78 -19.88 8.66
C GLY A 102 -9.22 -20.77 9.81
N VAL A 103 -10.53 -20.97 9.96
CA VAL A 103 -11.11 -21.83 11.00
C VAL A 103 -11.70 -23.08 10.37
N ASP A 104 -11.27 -24.26 10.84
CA ASP A 104 -11.76 -25.53 10.33
C ASP A 104 -13.30 -25.62 10.50
N PRO A 105 -14.07 -26.07 9.50
CA PRO A 105 -15.53 -26.20 9.65
C PRO A 105 -15.96 -27.11 10.81
N GLY A 106 -15.08 -28.01 11.27
CA GLY A 106 -15.25 -28.87 12.45
C GLY A 106 -14.72 -28.27 13.76
N PHE A 107 -14.42 -26.96 13.82
CA PHE A 107 -13.76 -26.29 14.95
C PHE A 107 -14.41 -26.58 16.31
N ALA A 108 -15.74 -26.64 16.37
CA ALA A 108 -16.47 -26.93 17.60
C ALA A 108 -16.06 -28.27 18.26
N THR A 109 -15.50 -29.20 17.48
CA THR A 109 -15.01 -30.49 17.95
C THR A 109 -13.48 -30.55 17.98
N ASN A 110 -12.81 -30.11 16.91
CA ASN A 110 -11.37 -30.34 16.73
C ASN A 110 -10.49 -29.15 17.15
N ARG A 111 -11.09 -27.98 17.41
CA ARG A 111 -10.43 -26.71 17.74
C ARG A 111 -9.30 -26.32 16.77
N ALA A 112 -9.40 -26.76 15.51
CA ALA A 112 -8.34 -26.61 14.53
C ALA A 112 -8.45 -25.28 13.78
N ILE A 113 -7.30 -24.64 13.59
CA ILE A 113 -7.16 -23.41 12.80
C ILE A 113 -6.01 -23.55 11.82
N PHE A 114 -5.97 -22.66 10.84
CA PHE A 114 -4.94 -22.58 9.83
C PHE A 114 -4.36 -21.17 9.81
N LEU A 115 -3.04 -21.08 9.69
CA LEU A 115 -2.33 -19.82 9.59
C LEU A 115 -1.42 -19.86 8.35
N TYR A 116 -1.40 -18.77 7.59
CA TYR A 116 -0.47 -18.57 6.48
C TYR A 116 0.56 -17.50 6.83
N TYR A 117 1.84 -17.85 6.84
CA TYR A 117 2.87 -16.96 7.36
C TYR A 117 4.24 -17.15 6.72
N ALA A 118 5.07 -16.11 6.83
CA ALA A 118 6.47 -16.07 6.42
C ALA A 118 7.39 -16.50 7.58
N PRO A 119 7.89 -17.76 7.65
CA PRO A 119 8.86 -18.15 8.68
C PRO A 119 10.21 -17.44 8.51
N PRO A 120 10.94 -17.17 9.62
CA PRO A 120 12.36 -16.83 9.56
C PRO A 120 13.15 -18.00 8.96
N LEU A 121 14.05 -17.68 8.04
CA LEU A 121 14.97 -18.61 7.38
C LEU A 121 16.41 -18.07 7.45
N SER A 122 17.31 -18.60 6.63
CA SER A 122 18.65 -18.05 6.42
C SER A 122 18.69 -16.86 5.45
N THR A 123 17.52 -16.41 4.97
CA THR A 123 17.42 -15.26 4.06
C THR A 123 17.87 -13.99 4.77
N PRO A 124 18.71 -13.14 4.16
CA PRO A 124 19.19 -11.92 4.80
C PRO A 124 18.05 -10.97 5.21
N ALA A 125 18.34 -10.17 6.22
CA ALA A 125 17.53 -8.99 6.54
C ALA A 125 17.94 -7.85 5.59
N GLY A 126 16.95 -7.18 4.98
CA GLY A 126 17.17 -6.04 4.07
C GLY A 126 16.81 -6.35 2.62
N ASP A 127 17.30 -5.52 1.70
CA ASP A 127 16.85 -5.53 0.31
C ASP A 127 17.70 -6.46 -0.57
N ALA A 128 17.02 -7.29 -1.37
CA ALA A 128 17.63 -8.12 -2.38
C ALA A 128 18.12 -7.25 -3.55
N PRO A 129 19.27 -7.59 -4.16
CA PRO A 129 19.80 -6.81 -5.27
C PRO A 129 18.88 -6.93 -6.49
N ALA A 130 18.52 -5.78 -7.06
CA ALA A 130 17.64 -5.72 -8.23
C ALA A 130 18.30 -6.30 -9.51
N THR A 131 19.63 -6.31 -9.57
CA THR A 131 20.42 -6.94 -10.65
C THR A 131 21.57 -7.76 -10.08
N GLY A 132 22.02 -8.77 -10.82
CA GLY A 132 23.00 -9.73 -10.32
C GLY A 132 23.10 -10.97 -11.21
N THR A 133 23.75 -12.00 -10.69
CA THR A 133 23.86 -13.32 -11.35
C THR A 133 23.43 -14.47 -10.43
N ASP A 134 23.26 -14.21 -9.14
CA ASP A 134 22.83 -15.17 -8.13
C ASP A 134 21.98 -14.45 -7.07
N TRP A 135 20.81 -15.02 -6.77
CA TRP A 135 19.86 -14.56 -5.76
C TRP A 135 19.46 -15.69 -4.79
N SER A 136 20.16 -16.82 -4.82
CA SER A 136 19.83 -18.02 -4.02
C SER A 136 19.72 -17.73 -2.52
N ALA A 137 20.52 -16.80 -2.00
CA ALA A 137 20.46 -16.36 -0.60
C ALA A 137 19.11 -15.71 -0.21
N TRP A 138 18.36 -15.22 -1.19
CA TRP A 138 17.08 -14.52 -1.00
C TRP A 138 15.86 -15.42 -1.25
N GLN A 139 16.06 -16.68 -1.63
CA GLN A 139 14.94 -17.61 -1.79
C GLN A 139 14.36 -18.00 -0.43
N GLY A 140 13.07 -17.81 -0.27
CA GLY A 140 12.31 -18.14 0.92
C GLY A 140 11.07 -18.97 0.63
N VAL A 141 10.27 -19.16 1.67
CA VAL A 141 8.96 -19.81 1.57
C VAL A 141 7.93 -19.17 2.48
N ASN A 142 6.66 -19.19 2.09
CA ASN A 142 5.52 -18.98 2.97
C ASN A 142 4.87 -20.34 3.30
N ARG A 143 4.30 -20.47 4.50
CA ARG A 143 3.77 -21.73 5.04
C ARG A 143 2.30 -21.61 5.36
N LEU A 144 1.50 -22.53 4.84
CA LEU A 144 0.20 -22.87 5.39
C LEU A 144 0.40 -23.95 6.44
N SER A 145 0.12 -23.64 7.70
CA SER A 145 0.22 -24.58 8.82
C SER A 145 -1.11 -24.73 9.53
N ARG A 146 -1.40 -25.96 9.97
CA ARG A 146 -2.53 -26.29 10.85
C ARG A 146 -2.07 -26.27 12.30
N PHE A 147 -2.87 -25.66 13.16
CA PHE A 147 -2.70 -25.63 14.61
C PHE A 147 -3.99 -26.06 15.32
N THR A 148 -3.91 -26.23 16.63
CA THR A 148 -5.07 -26.37 17.52
C THR A 148 -5.05 -25.30 18.60
N LEU A 149 -6.23 -24.84 19.01
CA LEU A 149 -6.37 -24.01 20.20
C LEU A 149 -6.64 -24.90 21.42
N ASN A 150 -5.96 -24.64 22.53
CA ASN A 150 -6.27 -25.23 23.84
C ASN A 150 -7.66 -24.81 24.30
N THR A 151 -8.21 -25.47 25.32
CA THR A 151 -9.58 -25.19 25.84
C THR A 151 -9.77 -23.74 26.32
N ASP A 152 -8.71 -23.10 26.78
CA ASP A 152 -8.66 -21.69 27.18
C ASP A 152 -8.44 -20.71 26.00
N TYR A 153 -8.48 -21.22 24.77
CA TYR A 153 -8.23 -20.51 23.51
C TYR A 153 -6.78 -20.11 23.24
N THR A 154 -5.82 -20.46 24.09
CA THR A 154 -4.40 -20.25 23.77
C THR A 154 -3.97 -21.11 22.58
N LEU A 155 -3.09 -20.58 21.73
CA LEU A 155 -2.54 -21.28 20.58
C LEU A 155 -1.55 -22.36 21.05
N ASN A 156 -1.80 -23.62 20.69
CA ASN A 156 -0.86 -24.69 20.95
C ASN A 156 0.23 -24.73 19.86
N LEU A 157 1.34 -24.02 20.08
CA LEU A 157 2.46 -23.99 19.13
C LEU A 157 3.06 -25.37 18.85
N ALA A 158 3.07 -26.29 19.83
CA ALA A 158 3.57 -27.64 19.64
C ALA A 158 2.66 -28.52 18.74
N SER A 159 1.44 -28.07 18.45
CA SER A 159 0.51 -28.78 17.58
C SER A 159 0.73 -28.53 16.09
N GLU A 160 1.70 -27.67 15.72
CA GLU A 160 1.93 -27.31 14.32
C GLU A 160 2.07 -28.53 13.41
N LYS A 161 1.34 -28.49 12.29
CA LYS A 161 1.53 -29.34 11.13
C LYS A 161 1.65 -28.46 9.90
N ILE A 162 2.83 -28.43 9.27
CA ILE A 162 3.03 -27.74 8.00
C ILE A 162 2.26 -28.52 6.93
N VAL A 163 1.27 -27.87 6.31
CA VAL A 163 0.38 -28.47 5.31
C VAL A 163 0.93 -28.27 3.91
N LEU A 164 1.28 -27.02 3.58
CA LEU A 164 1.74 -26.62 2.26
C LEU A 164 2.80 -25.53 2.40
N THR A 165 3.73 -25.51 1.46
CA THR A 165 4.78 -24.50 1.38
C THR A 165 4.78 -23.90 -0.03
N THR A 166 4.74 -22.58 -0.11
CA THR A 166 4.80 -21.77 -1.33
C THR A 166 6.17 -21.10 -1.39
N ALA A 167 6.84 -21.14 -2.55
CA ALA A 167 8.10 -20.42 -2.72
C ALA A 167 7.84 -18.90 -2.65
N THR A 168 8.86 -18.12 -2.30
CA THR A 168 8.84 -16.64 -2.35
C THR A 168 10.26 -16.12 -2.53
N ASP A 169 10.41 -14.98 -3.19
CA ASP A 169 11.66 -14.23 -3.35
C ASP A 169 11.71 -13.12 -2.27
N ARG A 170 12.54 -13.29 -1.23
CA ARG A 170 12.64 -12.37 -0.08
C ARG A 170 13.46 -11.12 -0.38
N GLY A 171 13.31 -10.10 0.46
CA GLY A 171 14.07 -8.85 0.35
C GLY A 171 13.61 -7.99 -0.82
N ILE A 172 12.52 -8.36 -1.48
CA ILE A 172 11.98 -7.64 -2.62
C ILE A 172 10.47 -7.82 -2.67
N CYS A 173 9.78 -6.70 -2.74
CA CYS A 173 8.33 -6.62 -2.87
C CYS A 173 7.88 -7.28 -4.21
N CYS A 174 6.67 -7.83 -4.37
CA CYS A 174 5.44 -7.66 -3.58
C CYS A 174 4.45 -8.84 -3.75
N HIS A 175 3.25 -8.71 -3.16
CA HIS A 175 2.05 -9.51 -3.40
C HIS A 175 2.08 -10.89 -2.73
N VAL A 176 1.83 -10.89 -1.42
CA VAL A 176 1.81 -12.15 -0.65
C VAL A 176 0.48 -12.90 -0.80
N GLY A 177 -0.64 -12.18 -0.96
CA GLY A 177 -1.99 -12.73 -0.83
C GLY A 177 -2.22 -13.34 0.56
N GLY A 178 -2.69 -14.59 0.61
CA GLY A 178 -2.61 -15.39 1.84
C GLY A 178 -3.91 -15.55 2.62
N ASP A 179 -5.06 -15.31 1.99
CA ASP A 179 -6.37 -15.46 2.63
C ASP A 179 -6.90 -16.90 2.56
N ILE A 180 -7.71 -17.31 3.54
CA ILE A 180 -8.12 -18.70 3.77
C ILE A 180 -9.63 -18.81 4.01
N ASP A 181 -10.34 -19.60 3.20
CA ASP A 181 -11.75 -19.95 3.44
C ASP A 181 -12.04 -21.40 3.05
N PHE A 182 -13.25 -21.90 3.36
CA PHE A 182 -13.65 -23.29 3.18
C PHE A 182 -14.99 -23.43 2.46
N ASP A 183 -15.08 -24.40 1.56
CA ASP A 183 -16.37 -24.83 1.00
C ASP A 183 -17.18 -25.70 1.98
N ALA A 184 -18.43 -25.99 1.64
CA ALA A 184 -19.31 -26.84 2.43
C ALA A 184 -18.82 -28.30 2.58
N ALA A 185 -17.93 -28.76 1.70
CA ALA A 185 -17.30 -30.08 1.82
C ALA A 185 -16.04 -30.03 2.71
N GLY A 186 -15.68 -28.85 3.22
CA GLY A 186 -14.49 -28.59 4.04
C GLY A 186 -13.20 -28.73 3.26
N ASN A 187 -13.20 -28.43 1.97
CA ASN A 187 -11.96 -28.17 1.23
C ASN A 187 -11.49 -26.76 1.59
N LEU A 188 -10.19 -26.63 1.84
CA LEU A 188 -9.52 -25.37 2.12
C LEU A 188 -9.17 -24.70 0.80
N TYR A 189 -9.48 -23.41 0.71
CA TYR A 189 -9.03 -22.51 -0.33
C TYR A 189 -7.99 -21.56 0.25
N LEU A 190 -6.90 -21.34 -0.49
CA LEU A 190 -5.82 -20.41 -0.13
C LEU A 190 -5.53 -19.52 -1.32
N SER A 191 -5.57 -18.20 -1.13
CA SER A 191 -5.05 -17.26 -2.11
C SER A 191 -3.54 -17.07 -1.96
N THR A 192 -2.85 -16.88 -3.07
CA THR A 192 -1.40 -16.64 -3.10
C THR A 192 -1.12 -15.56 -4.14
N GLY A 193 -0.44 -14.49 -3.74
CA GLY A 193 -0.01 -13.47 -4.70
C GLY A 193 1.14 -13.96 -5.57
N ASP A 194 1.42 -13.20 -6.62
CA ASP A 194 2.36 -13.58 -7.67
C ASP A 194 3.83 -13.42 -7.27
N ASP A 195 4.11 -12.85 -6.10
CA ASP A 195 5.45 -12.62 -5.57
C ASP A 195 6.31 -11.81 -6.55
N SER A 196 5.69 -10.91 -7.33
CA SER A 196 6.37 -10.17 -8.38
C SER A 196 6.48 -8.70 -8.06
N ASN A 197 7.67 -8.18 -8.33
CA ASN A 197 7.98 -6.78 -8.17
C ASN A 197 7.33 -5.98 -9.33
N PRO A 198 6.42 -5.05 -9.05
CA PRO A 198 5.77 -4.26 -10.08
C PRO A 198 6.63 -3.09 -10.58
N PHE A 199 7.66 -2.68 -9.82
CA PHE A 199 8.50 -1.53 -10.16
C PHE A 199 9.36 -1.79 -11.41
N ASP A 200 9.86 -0.71 -12.04
CA ASP A 200 10.63 -0.72 -13.29
C ASP A 200 9.88 -1.28 -14.51
N SER A 201 8.55 -1.26 -14.47
CA SER A 201 7.65 -1.64 -15.56
C SER A 201 6.88 -0.45 -16.16
N ALA A 202 7.06 0.77 -15.64
CA ALA A 202 6.24 1.95 -15.93
C ALA A 202 4.74 1.69 -15.68
N GLY A 203 4.43 0.93 -14.63
CA GLY A 203 3.07 0.61 -14.20
C GLY A 203 2.39 -0.49 -15.04
N TYR A 204 3.02 -1.03 -16.07
CA TYR A 204 2.46 -2.11 -16.89
C TYR A 204 2.89 -3.51 -16.38
N SER A 205 2.52 -4.57 -17.10
CA SER A 205 2.90 -5.95 -16.76
C SER A 205 4.44 -6.15 -16.58
N PRO A 206 4.91 -6.62 -15.41
CA PRO A 206 6.34 -6.87 -15.14
C PRO A 206 6.77 -8.25 -15.69
N ILE A 207 7.32 -8.24 -16.91
CA ILE A 207 7.76 -9.45 -17.65
C ILE A 207 9.25 -9.33 -18.06
N ASP A 208 10.11 -8.95 -17.12
CA ASP A 208 11.51 -8.64 -17.41
C ASP A 208 12.41 -9.90 -17.49
N GLU A 209 12.70 -10.29 -18.73
CA GLU A 209 13.50 -11.47 -19.07
C GLU A 209 15.01 -11.19 -19.18
N ARG A 210 15.49 -10.02 -18.78
CA ARG A 210 16.94 -9.77 -18.76
C ARG A 210 17.63 -10.76 -17.81
N THR A 211 18.69 -11.42 -18.28
CA THR A 211 19.35 -12.51 -17.53
C THR A 211 20.11 -12.03 -16.30
N ASN A 212 20.48 -10.75 -16.24
CA ASN A 212 21.08 -10.12 -15.06
C ASN A 212 20.04 -9.49 -14.13
N ARG A 213 18.75 -9.68 -14.38
CA ARG A 213 17.66 -9.12 -13.58
C ARG A 213 17.20 -10.11 -12.51
N ASN A 214 16.92 -9.59 -11.31
CA ASN A 214 16.32 -10.38 -10.24
C ASN A 214 15.02 -11.05 -10.76
N PRO A 215 14.84 -12.37 -10.55
CA PRO A 215 13.64 -13.08 -11.01
C PRO A 215 12.31 -12.48 -10.56
N ALA A 216 12.25 -11.75 -9.44
CA ALA A 216 11.01 -11.14 -8.95
C ALA A 216 10.36 -10.17 -9.98
N TYR A 217 11.11 -9.60 -10.92
CA TYR A 217 10.59 -8.70 -11.97
C TYR A 217 9.93 -9.42 -13.16
N ASP A 218 9.69 -10.73 -13.04
CA ASP A 218 9.08 -11.55 -14.09
C ASP A 218 7.90 -12.36 -13.53
N ALA A 219 6.69 -11.79 -13.65
CA ALA A 219 5.43 -12.42 -13.24
C ALA A 219 5.10 -13.67 -14.07
N GLN A 220 5.78 -13.88 -15.21
CA GLN A 220 5.59 -15.08 -16.02
C GLN A 220 6.10 -16.33 -15.30
N ARG A 221 7.07 -16.20 -14.39
CA ARG A 221 7.62 -17.34 -13.64
C ARG A 221 6.61 -17.90 -12.61
N THR A 222 5.62 -17.09 -12.22
CA THR A 222 4.64 -17.37 -11.15
C THR A 222 3.22 -17.41 -11.67
N ALA A 223 2.53 -16.26 -11.80
CA ALA A 223 1.12 -16.17 -12.11
C ALA A 223 0.73 -16.94 -13.39
N ALA A 224 1.55 -16.79 -14.44
CA ALA A 224 1.43 -17.49 -15.72
C ALA A 224 2.20 -18.82 -15.81
N ASN A 225 2.61 -19.41 -14.69
CA ASN A 225 3.27 -20.71 -14.65
C ASN A 225 2.35 -21.76 -14.00
N SER A 226 1.97 -22.79 -14.76
CA SER A 226 1.12 -23.89 -14.27
C SER A 226 1.83 -24.81 -13.27
N ASN A 227 3.16 -24.72 -13.16
CA ASN A 227 3.99 -25.53 -12.27
C ASN A 227 4.47 -24.75 -11.02
N ASP A 228 3.93 -23.55 -10.79
CA ASP A 228 4.20 -22.72 -9.60
C ASP A 228 2.89 -22.49 -8.81
N LEU A 229 3.00 -22.30 -7.51
CA LEU A 229 1.85 -22.08 -6.63
C LEU A 229 1.53 -20.60 -6.38
N ARG A 230 2.38 -19.66 -6.81
CA ARG A 230 2.18 -18.21 -6.64
C ARG A 230 1.31 -17.62 -7.73
N GLY A 231 0.50 -16.61 -7.40
CA GLY A 231 -0.49 -15.99 -8.30
C GLY A 231 -1.66 -16.93 -8.60
N LYS A 232 -2.14 -17.63 -7.57
CA LYS A 232 -3.12 -18.74 -7.66
C LYS A 232 -4.19 -18.66 -6.58
N LEU A 233 -5.32 -19.30 -6.88
CA LEU A 233 -6.27 -19.81 -5.90
C LEU A 233 -6.07 -21.32 -5.79
N LEU A 234 -5.58 -21.78 -4.65
CA LEU A 234 -5.31 -23.18 -4.37
C LEU A 234 -6.52 -23.82 -3.69
N ARG A 235 -6.78 -25.10 -3.95
CA ARG A 235 -7.86 -25.87 -3.31
C ARG A 235 -7.39 -27.27 -2.92
N ILE A 236 -7.41 -27.57 -1.62
CA ILE A 236 -6.94 -28.83 -1.05
C ILE A 236 -7.88 -29.36 0.03
N LYS A 237 -7.86 -30.66 0.32
CA LYS A 237 -8.57 -31.25 1.47
C LYS A 237 -7.57 -31.68 2.51
N VAL A 238 -7.50 -30.96 3.62
CA VAL A 238 -6.50 -31.20 4.68
C VAL A 238 -7.01 -32.23 5.69
N ALA A 239 -6.16 -33.18 6.04
CA ALA A 239 -6.38 -34.19 7.06
C ALA A 239 -5.87 -33.71 8.44
N ALA A 240 -6.28 -34.41 9.50
CA ALA A 240 -5.94 -34.03 10.87
C ALA A 240 -4.43 -34.08 11.18
N ASP A 241 -3.67 -34.92 10.46
CA ASP A 241 -2.22 -35.04 10.59
C ASP A 241 -1.44 -33.97 9.79
N GLY A 242 -2.15 -33.10 9.05
CA GLY A 242 -1.58 -32.06 8.21
C GLY A 242 -1.27 -32.50 6.77
N THR A 243 -1.40 -33.78 6.44
CA THR A 243 -1.38 -34.21 5.04
C THR A 243 -2.61 -33.68 4.30
N TYR A 244 -2.58 -33.63 2.97
CA TYR A 244 -3.74 -33.22 2.19
C TYR A 244 -3.95 -34.10 0.95
N THR A 245 -5.16 -34.07 0.44
CA THR A 245 -5.54 -34.67 -0.85
C THR A 245 -6.01 -33.60 -1.82
N ILE A 246 -6.00 -33.92 -3.11
CA ILE A 246 -6.45 -33.04 -4.18
C ILE A 246 -7.93 -33.29 -4.47
N PRO A 247 -8.83 -32.32 -4.24
CA PRO A 247 -10.22 -32.43 -4.64
C PRO A 247 -10.37 -32.54 -6.15
N SER A 248 -11.37 -33.30 -6.61
CA SER A 248 -11.74 -33.33 -8.02
C SER A 248 -12.20 -31.95 -8.51
N GLY A 249 -11.90 -31.61 -9.76
CA GLY A 249 -12.33 -30.36 -10.39
C GLY A 249 -11.37 -29.18 -10.21
N ASN A 250 -10.17 -29.42 -9.66
CA ASN A 250 -9.04 -28.50 -9.81
C ASN A 250 -8.60 -28.41 -11.29
N LEU A 251 -7.92 -27.32 -11.65
CA LEU A 251 -7.60 -26.97 -13.03
C LEU A 251 -6.75 -28.04 -13.72
N PHE A 252 -5.86 -28.68 -12.95
CA PHE A 252 -4.99 -29.74 -13.44
C PHE A 252 -5.23 -31.02 -12.64
N ALA A 253 -5.39 -32.14 -13.36
CA ALA A 253 -5.54 -33.44 -12.73
C ALA A 253 -4.19 -33.89 -12.10
N PRO A 254 -4.21 -34.60 -10.96
CA PRO A 254 -3.00 -35.20 -10.39
C PRO A 254 -2.20 -36.02 -11.41
N GLY A 255 -0.89 -35.80 -11.46
CA GLY A 255 0.01 -36.47 -12.42
C GLY A 255 0.11 -35.80 -13.80
N THR A 256 -0.63 -34.72 -14.05
CA THR A 256 -0.48 -33.94 -15.29
C THR A 256 0.91 -33.30 -15.34
N ALA A 257 1.69 -33.60 -16.39
CA ALA A 257 3.07 -33.15 -16.50
C ALA A 257 3.18 -31.62 -16.53
N LYS A 258 4.18 -31.07 -15.83
CA LYS A 258 4.45 -29.62 -15.74
C LYS A 258 3.29 -28.80 -15.15
N THR A 259 2.55 -29.39 -14.22
CA THR A 259 1.45 -28.70 -13.54
C THR A 259 1.41 -29.03 -12.06
N ARG A 260 0.82 -28.13 -11.27
CA ARG A 260 0.50 -28.33 -9.86
C ARG A 260 -1.00 -28.64 -9.69
N PRO A 261 -1.37 -29.84 -9.21
CA PRO A 261 -2.78 -30.21 -9.08
C PRO A 261 -3.52 -29.47 -7.95
N GLU A 262 -2.81 -28.74 -7.08
CA GLU A 262 -3.39 -27.86 -6.05
C GLU A 262 -4.12 -26.65 -6.65
N ILE A 263 -3.79 -26.27 -7.89
CA ILE A 263 -4.33 -25.07 -8.55
C ILE A 263 -5.80 -25.29 -8.92
N TYR A 264 -6.70 -24.52 -8.30
CA TYR A 264 -8.09 -24.42 -8.72
C TYR A 264 -8.27 -23.31 -9.75
N ALA A 265 -7.68 -22.14 -9.52
CA ALA A 265 -7.60 -21.08 -10.51
C ALA A 265 -6.21 -20.43 -10.53
N MET A 266 -5.83 -19.88 -11.68
CA MET A 266 -4.52 -19.25 -11.89
C MET A 266 -4.63 -17.92 -12.63
N GLY A 267 -3.52 -17.20 -12.73
CA GLY A 267 -3.44 -15.95 -13.48
C GLY A 267 -4.02 -14.77 -12.70
N PHE A 268 -3.67 -14.69 -11.41
CA PHE A 268 -3.95 -13.55 -10.54
C PHE A 268 -2.65 -12.82 -10.19
N ARG A 269 -2.71 -11.51 -9.95
CA ARG A 269 -1.56 -10.70 -9.50
C ARG A 269 -1.45 -10.74 -7.99
N ASN A 270 -2.43 -10.17 -7.30
CA ASN A 270 -2.52 -10.15 -5.84
C ASN A 270 -3.98 -10.41 -5.41
N PRO A 271 -4.43 -11.69 -5.41
CA PRO A 271 -5.77 -12.08 -4.98
C PRO A 271 -5.85 -11.97 -3.45
N PHE A 272 -5.91 -10.74 -2.95
CA PHE A 272 -5.56 -10.44 -1.55
C PHE A 272 -6.63 -10.93 -0.57
N ARG A 273 -7.92 -10.81 -0.92
CA ARG A 273 -9.02 -11.42 -0.14
C ARG A 273 -9.90 -12.29 -1.02
N ILE A 274 -10.39 -13.38 -0.44
CA ILE A 274 -11.29 -14.35 -1.06
C ILE A 274 -12.46 -14.68 -0.14
N SER A 275 -13.59 -15.07 -0.73
CA SER A 275 -14.67 -15.72 0.03
C SER A 275 -15.31 -16.83 -0.76
N VAL A 276 -15.58 -17.95 -0.09
CA VAL A 276 -16.26 -19.12 -0.64
C VAL A 276 -17.72 -19.09 -0.21
N ASP A 277 -18.61 -18.94 -1.18
CA ASP A 277 -20.04 -19.04 -0.96
C ASP A 277 -20.46 -20.50 -0.78
N LYS A 278 -20.49 -20.95 0.48
CA LYS A 278 -20.63 -22.36 0.87
C LYS A 278 -21.75 -23.13 0.16
N PRO A 279 -22.98 -22.59 0.00
CA PRO A 279 -24.06 -23.31 -0.69
C PRO A 279 -23.81 -23.57 -2.18
N THR A 280 -23.05 -22.70 -2.86
CA THR A 280 -22.82 -22.80 -4.32
C THR A 280 -21.41 -23.28 -4.67
N GLY A 281 -20.44 -23.15 -3.76
CA GLY A 281 -19.03 -23.41 -4.01
C GLY A 281 -18.33 -22.37 -4.89
N VAL A 282 -19.01 -21.26 -5.21
CA VAL A 282 -18.43 -20.15 -5.97
C VAL A 282 -17.44 -19.39 -5.08
N VAL A 283 -16.27 -19.07 -5.63
CA VAL A 283 -15.27 -18.25 -4.93
C VAL A 283 -15.27 -16.84 -5.50
N TYR A 284 -15.36 -15.85 -4.64
CA TYR A 284 -15.19 -14.44 -4.97
C TYR A 284 -13.77 -14.03 -4.60
N VAL A 285 -13.11 -13.27 -5.47
CA VAL A 285 -11.70 -12.87 -5.31
C VAL A 285 -11.59 -11.38 -5.61
N GLY A 286 -10.96 -10.61 -4.71
CA GLY A 286 -10.50 -9.25 -5.00
C GLY A 286 -9.04 -9.33 -5.42
N ASP A 287 -8.75 -8.96 -6.68
CA ASP A 287 -7.42 -9.03 -7.27
C ASP A 287 -6.95 -7.62 -7.64
N TYR A 288 -5.80 -7.22 -7.09
CA TYR A 288 -5.19 -5.94 -7.44
C TYR A 288 -4.56 -6.03 -8.83
N GLY A 289 -4.64 -4.95 -9.56
CA GLY A 289 -4.11 -4.82 -10.91
C GLY A 289 -2.84 -3.98 -10.98
N PRO A 290 -2.37 -3.69 -12.19
CA PRO A 290 -1.21 -2.84 -12.45
C PRO A 290 -1.54 -1.35 -12.23
N ASP A 291 -0.50 -0.52 -12.22
CA ASP A 291 -0.53 0.86 -11.72
C ASP A 291 -0.30 1.93 -12.82
N ALA A 292 -0.35 1.53 -14.11
CA ALA A 292 -0.17 2.45 -15.24
C ALA A 292 -1.27 3.53 -15.27
N GLY A 293 -0.94 4.82 -15.23
CA GLY A 293 -1.97 5.87 -15.22
C GLY A 293 -2.67 6.12 -16.56
N SER A 294 -2.21 5.50 -17.65
CA SER A 294 -2.87 5.56 -18.96
C SER A 294 -2.62 4.31 -19.81
N THR A 295 -3.45 4.10 -20.84
CA THR A 295 -3.21 3.06 -21.86
C THR A 295 -2.16 3.48 -22.88
N ASP A 296 -1.26 2.55 -23.21
CA ASP A 296 -0.35 2.64 -24.34
C ASP A 296 -0.56 1.44 -25.27
N ALA A 297 -0.90 1.72 -26.54
CA ALA A 297 -1.14 0.71 -27.57
C ALA A 297 0.06 -0.23 -27.81
N ASN A 298 1.27 0.18 -27.43
CA ASN A 298 2.51 -0.58 -27.53
C ASN A 298 2.91 -1.29 -26.22
N ARG A 299 2.21 -1.07 -25.10
CA ARG A 299 2.49 -1.71 -23.80
C ARG A 299 1.31 -2.52 -23.29
N GLY A 300 0.15 -1.88 -23.13
CA GLY A 300 -1.02 -2.47 -22.48
C GLY A 300 -2.02 -1.41 -22.02
N PRO A 301 -3.11 -1.83 -21.36
CA PRO A 301 -4.09 -0.92 -20.79
C PRO A 301 -3.52 -0.14 -19.59
N GLY A 302 -4.16 0.98 -19.27
CA GLY A 302 -4.04 1.62 -17.97
C GLY A 302 -4.47 0.69 -16.83
N GLY A 303 -4.01 1.01 -15.62
CA GLY A 303 -4.24 0.28 -14.39
C GLY A 303 -5.73 0.07 -14.14
N GLN A 304 -6.09 -1.16 -13.79
CA GLN A 304 -7.45 -1.53 -13.47
C GLN A 304 -7.44 -2.74 -12.55
N VAL A 305 -8.40 -2.82 -11.64
CA VAL A 305 -8.48 -3.87 -10.63
C VAL A 305 -9.80 -4.63 -10.73
N GLU A 306 -9.84 -5.82 -10.15
CA GLU A 306 -10.88 -6.80 -10.48
C GLU A 306 -11.51 -7.45 -9.25
N PHE A 307 -12.82 -7.68 -9.33
CA PHE A 307 -13.46 -8.79 -8.64
C PHE A 307 -13.67 -9.93 -9.63
N ALA A 308 -13.14 -11.11 -9.30
CA ALA A 308 -13.41 -12.33 -10.03
C ALA A 308 -14.48 -13.18 -9.32
N ARG A 309 -15.36 -13.80 -10.11
CA ARG A 309 -16.35 -14.79 -9.64
C ARG A 309 -16.02 -16.17 -10.21
N VAL A 310 -15.32 -16.98 -9.43
CA VAL A 310 -14.79 -18.29 -9.81
C VAL A 310 -15.85 -19.38 -9.60
N THR A 311 -16.65 -19.63 -10.64
CA THR A 311 -17.68 -20.68 -10.65
C THR A 311 -17.15 -22.06 -11.05
N SER A 312 -15.96 -22.11 -11.64
CA SER A 312 -15.25 -23.34 -12.01
C SER A 312 -13.76 -23.04 -12.18
N ALA A 313 -12.92 -24.08 -12.15
CA ALA A 313 -11.48 -23.93 -12.37
C ALA A 313 -11.15 -23.23 -13.70
N GLY A 314 -10.13 -22.37 -13.72
CA GLY A 314 -9.77 -21.58 -14.91
C GLY A 314 -8.54 -20.69 -14.77
N ASN A 315 -8.18 -20.02 -15.87
CA ASN A 315 -7.13 -18.99 -15.92
C ASN A 315 -7.77 -17.60 -16.01
N TYR A 316 -7.30 -16.66 -15.20
CA TYR A 316 -7.82 -15.29 -15.05
C TYR A 316 -6.91 -14.22 -15.66
N GLY A 317 -5.84 -14.64 -16.34
CA GLY A 317 -5.21 -13.84 -17.39
C GLY A 317 -3.89 -13.18 -17.03
N TRP A 318 -3.66 -12.78 -15.77
CA TRP A 318 -2.42 -12.12 -15.37
C TRP A 318 -1.18 -13.00 -15.63
N PRO A 319 -0.08 -12.47 -16.18
CA PRO A 319 0.22 -11.05 -16.46
C PRO A 319 -0.08 -10.58 -17.90
N TYR A 320 -0.80 -11.38 -18.68
CA TYR A 320 -0.96 -11.13 -20.12
C TYR A 320 -2.27 -10.46 -20.50
N CYS A 321 -3.31 -10.73 -19.71
CA CYS A 321 -4.69 -10.38 -19.99
C CYS A 321 -5.34 -9.84 -18.71
N THR A 322 -6.24 -8.87 -18.87
CA THR A 322 -6.98 -8.26 -17.76
C THR A 322 -8.36 -7.78 -18.26
N GLY A 323 -9.24 -7.46 -17.33
CA GLY A 323 -10.55 -6.88 -17.57
C GLY A 323 -11.42 -7.81 -18.38
N THR A 324 -11.94 -7.33 -19.51
CA THR A 324 -12.80 -8.15 -20.39
C THR A 324 -12.04 -8.99 -21.42
N ASN A 325 -10.71 -9.05 -21.33
CA ASN A 325 -9.83 -9.76 -22.26
C ASN A 325 -9.99 -9.31 -23.72
N THR A 326 -10.43 -8.06 -23.93
CA THR A 326 -10.47 -7.45 -25.26
C THR A 326 -9.05 -7.11 -25.70
N THR A 327 -8.86 -6.90 -27.01
CA THR A 327 -7.55 -6.48 -27.55
C THR A 327 -7.05 -5.16 -26.93
N ALA A 328 -7.95 -4.26 -26.52
CA ALA A 328 -7.59 -3.01 -25.85
C ALA A 328 -6.99 -3.27 -24.45
N GLU A 329 -7.52 -4.27 -23.74
CA GLU A 329 -7.11 -4.63 -22.37
C GLU A 329 -6.07 -5.76 -22.32
N THR A 330 -5.44 -6.05 -23.46
CA THR A 330 -4.42 -7.10 -23.57
C THR A 330 -3.03 -6.47 -23.61
N TYR A 331 -2.09 -6.99 -22.81
CA TYR A 331 -0.70 -6.55 -22.84
C TYR A 331 0.01 -6.99 -24.12
N ASN A 332 1.00 -6.20 -24.52
CA ASN A 332 1.95 -6.57 -25.55
C ASN A 332 3.09 -7.39 -24.92
N GLU A 333 3.68 -8.29 -25.69
CA GLU A 333 5.05 -8.71 -25.40
C GLU A 333 5.94 -7.46 -25.34
N TRP A 334 6.87 -7.43 -24.40
CA TRP A 334 7.75 -6.28 -24.21
C TRP A 334 9.19 -6.73 -23.98
N ASN A 335 10.09 -6.21 -24.80
CA ASN A 335 11.51 -6.46 -24.62
C ASN A 335 12.13 -5.38 -23.73
N PHE A 336 12.36 -5.72 -22.46
CA PHE A 336 12.98 -4.82 -21.48
C PHE A 336 14.45 -4.47 -21.77
N ALA A 337 15.17 -5.27 -22.56
CA ALA A 337 16.56 -4.97 -22.92
C ALA A 337 16.65 -3.89 -24.00
N THR A 338 15.71 -3.85 -24.93
CA THR A 338 15.69 -2.92 -26.07
C THR A 338 14.64 -1.82 -25.95
N GLY A 339 13.68 -1.94 -25.03
CA GLY A 339 12.56 -1.02 -24.89
C GLY A 339 11.61 -1.05 -26.10
N THR A 340 11.39 -2.24 -26.67
CA THR A 340 10.60 -2.40 -27.91
C THR A 340 9.39 -3.30 -27.71
N THR A 341 8.29 -2.93 -28.36
CA THR A 341 7.02 -3.69 -28.34
C THR A 341 7.04 -4.91 -29.26
N GLY A 342 6.37 -5.97 -28.81
CA GLY A 342 6.04 -7.17 -29.57
C GLY A 342 4.53 -7.30 -29.81
N PRO A 343 4.06 -8.46 -30.29
CA PRO A 343 2.63 -8.72 -30.50
C PRO A 343 1.86 -8.76 -29.18
N LYS A 344 0.54 -8.51 -29.24
CA LYS A 344 -0.38 -8.75 -28.12
C LYS A 344 -0.54 -10.23 -27.83
N PHE A 345 -0.70 -10.58 -26.55
CA PHE A 345 -0.94 -11.95 -26.13
C PHE A 345 -2.31 -12.49 -26.60
N ASN A 346 -2.41 -13.80 -26.81
CA ASN A 346 -3.65 -14.43 -27.28
C ASN A 346 -4.55 -14.86 -26.11
N CYS A 347 -5.30 -13.93 -25.52
CA CYS A 347 -6.14 -14.22 -24.36
C CYS A 347 -7.21 -15.30 -24.62
N ALA A 348 -7.89 -15.24 -25.75
CA ALA A 348 -8.98 -16.15 -26.10
C ALA A 348 -8.49 -17.56 -26.49
N GLY A 349 -7.33 -17.67 -27.14
CA GLY A 349 -6.75 -18.94 -27.56
C GLY A 349 -5.80 -19.57 -26.53
N GLY A 350 -5.53 -18.89 -25.42
CA GLY A 350 -4.52 -19.28 -24.43
C GLY A 350 -3.21 -18.52 -24.67
N PRO A 351 -2.81 -17.60 -23.77
CA PRO A 351 -1.57 -16.88 -23.92
C PRO A 351 -0.37 -17.84 -23.77
N THR A 352 0.71 -17.51 -24.47
CA THR A 352 1.94 -18.32 -24.46
C THR A 352 2.93 -17.71 -23.47
N ASN A 353 3.40 -18.53 -22.54
CA ASN A 353 4.49 -18.18 -21.64
C ASN A 353 5.81 -18.69 -22.21
N ASN A 354 6.53 -17.79 -22.87
CA ASN A 354 7.83 -18.01 -23.51
C ASN A 354 9.03 -17.62 -22.63
N SER A 355 8.81 -17.18 -21.38
CA SER A 355 9.90 -16.91 -20.45
C SER A 355 10.77 -18.14 -20.26
N PHE A 356 12.09 -17.94 -20.28
CA PHE A 356 13.06 -18.98 -19.96
C PHE A 356 12.94 -19.45 -18.49
N ARG A 357 12.23 -18.69 -17.65
CA ARG A 357 11.92 -19.05 -16.25
C ARG A 357 10.63 -19.89 -16.12
N ASN A 358 9.89 -20.13 -17.20
CA ASN A 358 8.70 -20.98 -17.19
C ASN A 358 9.07 -22.46 -17.04
N THR A 359 8.57 -23.09 -15.98
CA THR A 359 8.71 -24.55 -15.74
C THR A 359 7.42 -25.32 -16.03
N GLY A 360 6.33 -24.61 -16.36
CA GLY A 360 5.00 -25.12 -16.64
C GLY A 360 4.74 -25.47 -18.09
N VAL A 361 3.47 -25.56 -18.44
CA VAL A 361 3.02 -25.66 -19.83
C VAL A 361 3.28 -24.34 -20.55
N THR A 362 3.62 -24.42 -21.84
CA THR A 362 3.95 -23.22 -22.63
C THR A 362 2.70 -22.45 -23.05
N THR A 363 1.63 -23.14 -23.43
CA THR A 363 0.34 -22.52 -23.77
C THR A 363 -0.63 -22.71 -22.62
N LEU A 364 -1.07 -21.60 -22.04
CA LEU A 364 -1.99 -21.61 -20.90
C LEU A 364 -3.44 -21.87 -21.35
N PRO A 365 -4.33 -22.28 -20.42
CA PRO A 365 -5.76 -22.21 -20.68
C PRO A 365 -6.18 -20.78 -21.07
N ALA A 366 -7.22 -20.67 -21.90
CA ALA A 366 -7.80 -19.38 -22.28
C ALA A 366 -8.14 -18.53 -21.04
N ALA A 367 -7.83 -17.25 -21.10
CA ALA A 367 -8.11 -16.30 -20.03
C ALA A 367 -9.62 -16.04 -19.93
N ARG A 368 -10.11 -15.95 -18.70
CA ARG A 368 -11.49 -15.59 -18.38
C ARG A 368 -11.57 -14.12 -18.03
N ALA A 369 -12.68 -13.49 -18.42
CA ALA A 369 -12.90 -12.09 -18.11
C ALA A 369 -13.19 -11.88 -16.62
N ALA A 370 -12.83 -10.70 -16.13
CA ALA A 370 -13.25 -10.17 -14.84
C ALA A 370 -14.77 -10.17 -14.72
N TRP A 371 -15.28 -10.36 -13.50
CA TRP A 371 -16.73 -10.24 -13.24
C TRP A 371 -17.12 -8.78 -13.03
N ILE A 372 -16.37 -8.07 -12.19
CA ILE A 372 -16.40 -6.60 -12.08
C ILE A 372 -14.97 -6.13 -12.26
N ARG A 373 -14.76 -5.14 -13.12
CA ARG A 373 -13.51 -4.40 -13.24
C ARG A 373 -13.78 -2.93 -12.95
N TYR A 374 -12.81 -2.24 -12.41
CA TYR A 374 -12.87 -0.79 -12.22
C TYR A 374 -11.47 -0.19 -12.15
N GLY A 375 -11.38 1.11 -12.38
CA GLY A 375 -10.09 1.77 -12.60
C GLY A 375 -9.76 1.93 -14.09
N GLY A 376 -8.76 2.76 -14.38
CA GLY A 376 -8.24 2.97 -15.74
C GLY A 376 -9.26 3.35 -16.82
N ASP A 377 -8.92 3.00 -18.06
CA ASP A 377 -9.71 3.32 -19.28
C ASP A 377 -11.08 2.65 -19.32
N ALA A 378 -11.26 1.59 -18.53
CA ALA A 378 -12.52 0.88 -18.35
C ALA A 378 -13.64 1.76 -17.81
N GLY A 379 -13.25 2.77 -17.03
CA GLY A 379 -14.12 3.45 -16.10
C GLY A 379 -14.46 2.59 -14.88
N THR A 380 -15.14 3.22 -13.94
CA THR A 380 -15.55 2.60 -12.68
C THR A 380 -17.08 2.54 -12.63
N PRO A 381 -17.71 1.44 -12.13
CA PRO A 381 -19.14 1.47 -11.81
C PRO A 381 -19.47 2.72 -11.01
N SER A 382 -20.47 3.50 -11.42
CA SER A 382 -20.72 4.82 -10.84
C SER A 382 -20.95 4.76 -9.33
N GLN A 383 -21.51 3.66 -8.84
CA GLN A 383 -21.75 3.40 -7.43
C GLN A 383 -20.45 3.28 -6.63
N PHE A 384 -19.34 2.86 -7.24
CA PHE A 384 -18.03 2.73 -6.56
C PHE A 384 -17.31 4.07 -6.38
N GLY A 385 -17.78 5.14 -7.02
CA GLY A 385 -17.11 6.44 -7.00
C GLY A 385 -15.74 6.44 -7.69
N GLY A 386 -14.88 7.41 -7.38
CA GLY A 386 -13.47 7.45 -7.80
C GLY A 386 -12.51 7.32 -6.61
N GLY A 387 -11.21 7.20 -6.88
CA GLY A 387 -10.15 7.05 -5.87
C GLY A 387 -9.34 5.76 -6.05
N SER A 388 -8.69 5.31 -4.97
CA SER A 388 -7.81 4.12 -4.94
C SER A 388 -8.42 2.87 -5.58
N GLU A 389 -7.56 1.98 -6.09
CA GLU A 389 -7.96 0.75 -6.77
C GLU A 389 -7.57 -0.48 -5.93
N SER A 390 -8.32 -0.75 -4.86
CA SER A 390 -7.95 -1.74 -3.83
C SER A 390 -9.10 -2.70 -3.47
N PRO A 391 -9.43 -3.67 -4.34
CA PRO A 391 -10.58 -4.55 -4.17
C PRO A 391 -10.35 -5.60 -3.08
N MET A 392 -11.34 -5.77 -2.22
CA MET A 392 -11.32 -6.72 -1.11
C MET A 392 -12.58 -7.59 -1.20
N ALA A 393 -12.45 -8.89 -1.48
CA ALA A 393 -13.64 -9.74 -1.54
C ALA A 393 -14.19 -10.01 -0.13
N GLY A 394 -15.41 -9.58 0.13
CA GLY A 394 -16.14 -9.96 1.35
C GLY A 394 -17.09 -11.15 1.13
N PRO A 395 -17.91 -11.49 2.12
CA PRO A 395 -18.73 -12.70 2.10
C PRO A 395 -20.03 -12.53 1.30
N VAL A 396 -20.62 -13.64 0.87
CA VAL A 396 -22.01 -13.68 0.39
C VAL A 396 -22.96 -13.87 1.57
N TYR A 397 -24.00 -13.04 1.68
CA TYR A 397 -24.99 -13.22 2.74
C TYR A 397 -25.93 -14.39 2.44
N ARG A 398 -26.08 -15.29 3.42
CA ARG A 398 -27.00 -16.42 3.39
C ARG A 398 -27.93 -16.37 4.59
N TYR A 399 -29.19 -16.05 4.35
CA TYR A 399 -30.24 -15.94 5.35
C TYR A 399 -30.54 -17.31 5.96
N ASN A 400 -30.43 -17.38 7.28
CA ASN A 400 -30.80 -18.55 8.06
C ASN A 400 -32.13 -18.30 8.78
N SER A 401 -33.22 -18.86 8.23
CA SER A 401 -34.56 -18.77 8.83
C SER A 401 -34.68 -19.46 10.19
N SER A 402 -33.77 -20.40 10.49
CA SER A 402 -33.74 -21.13 11.77
C SER A 402 -32.95 -20.38 12.85
N SER A 403 -32.19 -19.34 12.48
CA SER A 403 -31.43 -18.55 13.44
C SER A 403 -32.36 -17.69 14.30
N THR A 404 -32.23 -17.82 15.62
CA THR A 404 -32.96 -16.98 16.59
C THR A 404 -32.29 -15.62 16.81
N SER A 405 -31.17 -15.34 16.14
CA SER A 405 -30.50 -14.04 16.22
C SER A 405 -31.44 -12.92 15.80
N THR A 406 -31.52 -11.88 16.63
CA THR A 406 -32.30 -10.67 16.38
C THR A 406 -31.52 -9.62 15.61
N VAL A 407 -30.21 -9.83 15.40
CA VAL A 407 -29.31 -8.87 14.74
C VAL A 407 -28.93 -9.30 13.31
N LYS A 408 -29.41 -10.46 12.86
CA LYS A 408 -29.14 -10.98 11.52
C LYS A 408 -29.73 -10.06 10.45
N PHE A 409 -29.04 -9.94 9.33
CA PHE A 409 -29.57 -9.21 8.18
C PHE A 409 -30.90 -9.82 7.70
N PRO A 410 -31.78 -9.05 7.06
CA PRO A 410 -33.07 -9.56 6.62
C PRO A 410 -32.92 -10.46 5.39
N GLN A 411 -33.91 -11.32 5.15
CA GLN A 411 -33.94 -12.25 4.01
C GLN A 411 -33.77 -11.54 2.66
N SER A 412 -34.13 -10.26 2.56
CA SER A 412 -33.95 -9.47 1.34
C SER A 412 -32.49 -9.39 0.87
N PHE A 413 -31.49 -9.57 1.75
CA PHE A 413 -30.07 -9.62 1.39
C PHE A 413 -29.59 -11.00 0.88
N GLU A 414 -30.45 -12.02 0.87
CA GLU A 414 -30.08 -13.38 0.44
C GLU A 414 -29.33 -13.36 -0.91
N GLY A 415 -28.12 -13.92 -0.93
CA GLY A 415 -27.29 -14.05 -2.13
C GLY A 415 -26.53 -12.80 -2.55
N TYR A 416 -26.63 -11.68 -1.81
CA TYR A 416 -25.79 -10.50 -2.08
C TYR A 416 -24.34 -10.75 -1.67
N PHE A 417 -23.42 -10.42 -2.57
CA PHE A 417 -21.98 -10.40 -2.31
C PHE A 417 -21.61 -9.06 -1.66
N MET A 418 -20.96 -9.08 -0.50
CA MET A 418 -20.47 -7.88 0.16
C MET A 418 -19.10 -7.50 -0.44
N ALA A 419 -19.09 -6.74 -1.53
CA ALA A 419 -17.85 -6.18 -2.04
C ALA A 419 -17.31 -5.17 -1.02
N THR A 420 -16.01 -5.20 -0.74
CA THR A 420 -15.36 -4.21 0.14
C THR A 420 -14.16 -3.59 -0.55
N GLU A 421 -13.73 -2.43 -0.07
CA GLU A 421 -12.65 -1.68 -0.70
C GLU A 421 -11.82 -0.98 0.37
N PHE A 422 -10.50 -1.15 0.26
CA PHE A 422 -9.53 -0.64 1.22
C PHE A 422 -9.40 0.89 1.13
N GLY A 423 -8.86 1.47 0.05
CA GLY A 423 -8.51 2.89 0.01
C GLY A 423 -9.70 3.88 0.01
N ARG A 424 -10.82 3.50 -0.60
CA ARG A 424 -12.09 4.24 -0.74
C ARG A 424 -13.06 4.03 0.41
N ASN A 425 -12.76 3.16 1.37
CA ASN A 425 -13.52 3.00 2.62
C ASN A 425 -15.01 2.70 2.39
N TRP A 426 -15.36 1.63 1.67
CA TRP A 426 -16.76 1.26 1.52
C TRP A 426 -17.04 -0.24 1.61
N ILE A 427 -18.30 -0.54 1.91
CA ILE A 427 -18.90 -1.87 1.82
C ILE A 427 -20.12 -1.75 0.90
N LYS A 428 -20.17 -2.53 -0.17
CA LYS A 428 -21.22 -2.49 -1.19
C LYS A 428 -21.81 -3.87 -1.42
N PRO A 429 -23.04 -4.12 -0.97
CA PRO A 429 -23.81 -5.28 -1.39
C PRO A 429 -24.02 -5.25 -2.92
N VAL A 430 -23.60 -6.31 -3.60
CA VAL A 430 -23.77 -6.53 -5.03
C VAL A 430 -24.73 -7.70 -5.24
N GLN A 431 -25.83 -7.44 -5.93
CA GLN A 431 -26.74 -8.49 -6.36
C GLN A 431 -26.09 -9.33 -7.45
N VAL A 432 -26.25 -10.65 -7.36
CA VAL A 432 -25.88 -11.57 -8.44
C VAL A 432 -27.14 -12.03 -9.13
N ASN A 433 -27.31 -11.64 -10.39
CA ASN A 433 -28.47 -12.05 -11.19
C ASN A 433 -28.46 -13.57 -11.40
N ALA A 434 -29.60 -14.14 -11.79
CA ALA A 434 -29.75 -15.58 -12.01
C ALA A 434 -28.78 -16.15 -13.07
N ASP A 435 -28.37 -15.34 -14.04
CA ASP A 435 -27.37 -15.69 -15.06
C ASP A 435 -25.91 -15.49 -14.60
N GLY A 436 -25.71 -14.99 -13.37
CA GLY A 436 -24.42 -14.69 -12.79
C GLY A 436 -23.89 -13.29 -13.11
N SER A 437 -24.62 -12.47 -13.87
CA SER A 437 -24.24 -11.08 -14.14
C SER A 437 -24.40 -10.18 -12.90
N VAL A 438 -23.72 -9.04 -12.93
CA VAL A 438 -23.79 -8.02 -11.87
C VAL A 438 -25.17 -7.36 -11.93
N GLY A 439 -25.91 -7.41 -10.82
CA GLY A 439 -27.19 -6.73 -10.65
C GLY A 439 -27.02 -5.38 -9.98
N GLU A 440 -27.95 -5.04 -9.08
CA GLU A 440 -27.88 -3.81 -8.31
C GLU A 440 -26.65 -3.75 -7.40
N ILE A 441 -26.02 -2.58 -7.31
CA ILE A 441 -24.95 -2.26 -6.37
C ILE A 441 -25.46 -1.21 -5.41
N ILE A 442 -25.48 -1.53 -4.12
CA ILE A 442 -26.03 -0.68 -3.05
C ILE A 442 -24.89 -0.30 -2.10
N THR A 443 -25.04 0.77 -1.33
CA THR A 443 -24.07 1.16 -0.30
C THR A 443 -24.59 0.77 1.08
N LEU A 444 -23.81 -0.01 1.82
CA LEU A 444 -24.07 -0.27 3.24
C LEU A 444 -23.47 0.88 4.08
N PRO A 445 -24.14 1.35 5.16
CA PRO A 445 -23.56 2.35 6.05
C PRO A 445 -22.26 1.83 6.67
N TRP A 446 -21.18 2.60 6.51
CA TRP A 446 -19.86 2.28 7.04
C TRP A 446 -19.17 3.56 7.49
N THR A 447 -18.58 3.55 8.68
CA THR A 447 -17.87 4.71 9.24
C THR A 447 -16.45 4.37 9.72
N GLY A 448 -15.99 3.13 9.50
CA GLY A 448 -14.60 2.76 9.76
C GLY A 448 -13.65 3.14 8.62
N HIS A 449 -12.41 2.68 8.71
CA HIS A 449 -11.35 2.96 7.74
C HIS A 449 -10.80 1.66 7.15
N GLN A 450 -10.39 1.70 5.89
CA GLN A 450 -9.63 0.67 5.18
C GLN A 450 -10.07 -0.75 5.49
N VAL A 451 -11.14 -1.21 4.83
CA VAL A 451 -11.67 -2.56 5.07
C VAL A 451 -10.62 -3.60 4.68
N MET A 452 -10.06 -4.26 5.67
CA MET A 452 -8.97 -5.22 5.53
C MET A 452 -9.47 -6.65 5.38
N ASP A 453 -10.54 -7.00 6.07
CA ASP A 453 -11.18 -8.31 5.96
C ASP A 453 -12.63 -8.24 6.45
N SER A 454 -13.49 -9.17 6.03
CA SER A 454 -14.87 -9.24 6.51
C SER A 454 -15.45 -10.66 6.44
N ALA A 455 -16.31 -11.01 7.40
CA ALA A 455 -17.00 -12.30 7.41
C ALA A 455 -18.37 -12.21 8.10
N PHE A 456 -19.33 -13.03 7.69
CA PHE A 456 -20.58 -13.20 8.45
C PHE A 456 -20.37 -14.16 9.62
N GLY A 457 -20.82 -13.76 10.81
CA GLY A 457 -20.88 -14.62 11.99
C GLY A 457 -22.09 -15.57 11.97
N PRO A 458 -22.13 -16.58 12.84
CA PRO A 458 -23.28 -17.48 12.98
C PRO A 458 -24.55 -16.78 13.51
N ASP A 459 -24.40 -15.57 14.07
CA ASP A 459 -25.48 -14.66 14.42
C ASP A 459 -26.07 -13.90 13.21
N GLY A 460 -25.48 -14.04 12.02
CA GLY A 460 -25.91 -13.37 10.80
C GLY A 460 -25.56 -11.88 10.72
N ALA A 461 -24.68 -11.40 11.59
CA ALA A 461 -24.10 -10.06 11.54
C ALA A 461 -22.79 -10.06 10.72
N LEU A 462 -22.45 -8.93 10.09
CA LEU A 462 -21.23 -8.77 9.30
C LEU A 462 -20.09 -8.26 10.19
N TYR A 463 -19.04 -9.04 10.37
CA TYR A 463 -17.82 -8.63 11.06
C TYR A 463 -16.84 -8.02 10.06
N VAL A 464 -16.22 -6.91 10.44
CA VAL A 464 -15.34 -6.12 9.56
C VAL A 464 -14.07 -5.75 10.31
N LEU A 465 -12.93 -6.14 9.78
CA LEU A 465 -11.60 -5.75 10.25
C LEU A 465 -11.18 -4.50 9.47
N ALA A 466 -10.86 -3.43 10.19
CA ALA A 466 -10.41 -2.16 9.67
C ALA A 466 -8.90 -2.03 9.89
N TYR A 467 -8.15 -1.75 8.84
CA TYR A 467 -6.70 -1.59 8.89
C TYR A 467 -6.28 -0.38 9.71
N GLY A 468 -6.93 0.76 9.48
CA GLY A 468 -6.61 2.04 10.12
C GLY A 468 -6.37 3.11 9.06
N THR A 469 -5.43 4.01 9.34
CA THR A 469 -4.95 5.06 8.43
C THR A 469 -3.42 5.10 8.34
N GLY A 470 -2.74 4.18 9.03
CA GLY A 470 -1.29 4.02 9.03
C GLY A 470 -0.80 3.29 7.78
N TYR A 471 0.52 3.15 7.68
CA TYR A 471 1.21 2.51 6.56
C TYR A 471 2.17 1.47 7.11
N PHE A 472 1.94 0.19 6.77
CA PHE A 472 2.67 -0.95 7.32
C PHE A 472 2.73 -0.97 8.86
N ASN A 473 1.69 -0.44 9.51
CA ASN A 473 1.48 -0.48 10.94
C ASN A 473 0.00 -0.29 11.26
N GLY A 474 -0.41 -0.78 12.43
CA GLY A 474 -1.66 -0.34 13.03
C GLY A 474 -1.56 1.06 13.59
N ASP A 475 -2.70 1.70 13.79
CA ASP A 475 -2.81 3.01 14.42
C ASP A 475 -4.04 3.10 15.35
N ALA A 476 -4.43 4.32 15.75
CA ALA A 476 -5.61 4.55 16.58
C ALA A 476 -6.95 4.25 15.88
N ASN A 477 -6.93 4.11 14.56
CA ASN A 477 -8.09 3.87 13.70
C ASN A 477 -8.26 2.39 13.34
N SER A 478 -7.20 1.57 13.48
CA SER A 478 -7.28 0.10 13.40
C SER A 478 -8.36 -0.40 14.35
N ALA A 479 -9.29 -1.23 13.87
CA ALA A 479 -10.43 -1.65 14.67
C ALA A 479 -11.09 -2.93 14.16
N LEU A 480 -11.87 -3.56 15.02
CA LEU A 480 -12.79 -4.64 14.67
C LEU A 480 -14.22 -4.20 14.94
N TYR A 481 -15.10 -4.34 13.95
CA TYR A 481 -16.51 -4.01 14.07
C TYR A 481 -17.41 -5.21 13.80
N ARG A 482 -18.64 -5.14 14.32
CA ARG A 482 -19.78 -6.00 13.97
C ARG A 482 -20.93 -5.10 13.52
N ILE A 483 -21.40 -5.30 12.28
CA ILE A 483 -22.54 -4.60 11.70
C ILE A 483 -23.78 -5.47 11.86
N GLU A 484 -24.75 -4.94 12.57
CA GLU A 484 -26.00 -5.59 12.96
C GLU A 484 -27.19 -4.96 12.21
N TYR A 485 -28.23 -5.74 11.94
CA TYR A 485 -29.52 -5.24 11.49
C TYR A 485 -30.53 -5.24 12.64
N VAL A 486 -31.03 -4.07 13.01
CA VAL A 486 -31.77 -3.77 14.24
C VAL A 486 -33.01 -2.90 13.96
N ALA A 487 -33.66 -3.11 12.81
CA ALA A 487 -34.83 -2.33 12.41
C ALA A 487 -35.98 -2.36 13.43
N GLY A 488 -36.46 -1.17 13.81
CA GLY A 488 -37.64 -1.00 14.66
C GLY A 488 -37.49 -1.47 16.11
N VAL A 489 -36.25 -1.76 16.57
CA VAL A 489 -35.94 -2.10 17.96
C VAL A 489 -35.00 -1.07 18.58
N ASN A 490 -34.88 -1.11 19.90
CA ASN A 490 -33.91 -0.29 20.63
C ASN A 490 -32.48 -0.68 20.21
N ARG A 491 -31.69 0.28 19.71
CA ARG A 491 -30.30 0.03 19.32
C ARG A 491 -29.45 -0.01 20.58
N ALA A 492 -28.43 -0.86 20.60
CA ALA A 492 -27.53 -0.87 21.75
C ALA A 492 -26.81 0.49 21.83
N PRO A 493 -26.43 0.96 23.02
CA PRO A 493 -25.57 2.14 23.11
C PRO A 493 -24.23 1.89 22.41
N ILE A 494 -23.52 2.95 22.06
CA ILE A 494 -22.13 2.91 21.60
C ILE A 494 -21.25 3.16 22.83
N ALA A 495 -20.41 2.18 23.17
CA ALA A 495 -19.41 2.32 24.23
C ALA A 495 -18.10 2.85 23.65
N LYS A 496 -17.51 3.87 24.28
CA LYS A 496 -16.15 4.33 23.99
C LYS A 496 -15.34 4.44 25.27
N ALA A 497 -14.47 3.46 25.50
CA ALA A 497 -13.48 3.49 26.56
C ALA A 497 -12.19 4.16 26.07
N SER A 498 -11.61 5.01 26.89
CA SER A 498 -10.27 5.55 26.66
C SER A 498 -9.53 5.74 27.98
N SER A 499 -8.21 5.78 27.90
CA SER A 499 -7.33 6.08 29.03
C SER A 499 -6.29 7.13 28.64
N ASN A 500 -5.81 7.87 29.63
CA ASN A 500 -4.69 8.81 29.43
C ASN A 500 -3.32 8.10 29.33
N LYS A 501 -3.25 6.83 29.73
CA LYS A 501 -2.06 5.99 29.72
C LYS A 501 -2.46 4.56 29.39
N VAL A 502 -1.66 3.87 28.59
CA VAL A 502 -1.81 2.43 28.28
C VAL A 502 -0.69 1.58 28.91
N GLY A 503 0.28 2.22 29.58
CA GLY A 503 1.29 1.51 30.36
C GLY A 503 2.11 2.43 31.26
N GLY A 504 3.02 1.82 32.01
CA GLY A 504 3.95 2.49 32.91
C GLY A 504 4.26 1.70 34.19
N THR A 505 5.14 2.22 35.05
CA THR A 505 5.61 1.51 36.26
C THR A 505 4.60 1.52 37.40
N ALA A 506 4.57 0.45 38.19
CA ALA A 506 3.77 0.39 39.41
C ALA A 506 4.36 1.31 40.52
N PRO A 507 3.52 2.01 41.31
CA PRO A 507 2.07 2.11 41.16
C PRO A 507 1.68 3.06 40.01
N LEU A 508 0.82 2.59 39.09
CA LEU A 508 0.36 3.35 37.93
C LEU A 508 -1.05 3.87 38.16
N THR A 509 -1.22 5.19 38.28
CA THR A 509 -2.54 5.84 38.28
C THR A 509 -2.97 6.19 36.86
N VAL A 510 -4.13 5.68 36.45
CA VAL A 510 -4.75 5.85 35.14
C VAL A 510 -6.09 6.58 35.31
N ALA A 511 -6.30 7.61 34.51
CA ALA A 511 -7.59 8.27 34.37
C ALA A 511 -8.31 7.67 33.16
N PHE A 512 -9.49 7.12 33.40
CA PHE A 512 -10.35 6.54 32.37
C PHE A 512 -11.43 7.53 31.96
N SER A 513 -11.88 7.43 30.72
CA SER A 513 -12.91 8.30 30.14
C SER A 513 -13.91 7.48 29.32
N SER A 514 -15.19 7.83 29.46
CA SER A 514 -16.29 7.30 28.65
C SER A 514 -16.69 8.26 27.51
N ALA A 515 -15.89 9.31 27.26
CA ALA A 515 -16.21 10.34 26.27
C ALA A 515 -16.42 9.75 24.87
N GLY A 516 -17.50 10.19 24.21
CA GLY A 516 -17.92 9.66 22.92
C GLY A 516 -18.80 8.41 23.00
N SER A 517 -19.09 7.89 24.20
CA SER A 517 -20.18 6.94 24.38
C SER A 517 -21.52 7.64 24.19
N SER A 518 -22.46 7.01 23.49
CA SER A 518 -23.77 7.61 23.19
C SER A 518 -24.85 6.55 23.02
N ASP A 519 -26.08 6.93 23.31
CA ASP A 519 -27.26 6.14 22.93
C ASP A 519 -27.77 6.63 21.57
N PRO A 520 -27.98 5.76 20.57
CA PRO A 520 -28.50 6.18 19.26
C PRO A 520 -29.88 6.86 19.33
N GLU A 521 -30.67 6.58 20.37
CA GLU A 521 -31.96 7.20 20.66
C GLU A 521 -31.84 8.47 21.54
N GLY A 522 -30.63 8.83 21.97
CA GLY A 522 -30.35 10.02 22.79
C GLY A 522 -30.66 9.86 24.28
N GLY A 523 -30.90 8.63 24.75
CA GLY A 523 -31.11 8.29 26.15
C GLY A 523 -29.87 8.52 27.03
N ALA A 524 -30.12 8.74 28.32
CA ALA A 524 -29.04 8.91 29.30
C ALA A 524 -28.41 7.56 29.66
N LEU A 525 -27.07 7.48 29.54
CA LEU A 525 -26.31 6.26 29.83
C LEU A 525 -25.98 6.11 31.31
N THR A 526 -25.95 4.86 31.77
CA THR A 526 -25.29 4.45 33.02
C THR A 526 -23.99 3.73 32.72
N TYR A 527 -23.02 3.80 33.65
CA TYR A 527 -21.64 3.35 33.43
C TYR A 527 -21.24 2.29 34.45
N ALA A 528 -20.53 1.27 34.01
CA ALA A 528 -19.88 0.28 34.86
C ALA A 528 -18.49 -0.03 34.31
N TRP A 529 -17.46 0.24 35.09
CA TRP A 529 -16.07 -0.10 34.80
C TRP A 529 -15.66 -1.34 35.59
N ASN A 530 -15.01 -2.28 34.90
CA ASN A 530 -14.23 -3.37 35.50
C ASN A 530 -12.77 -3.15 35.12
N PHE A 531 -11.87 -3.02 36.10
CA PHE A 531 -10.47 -2.69 35.86
C PHE A 531 -9.58 -3.92 35.60
N GLY A 532 -10.13 -5.13 35.56
CA GLY A 532 -9.38 -6.36 35.28
C GLY A 532 -8.55 -6.88 36.47
N ASP A 533 -8.52 -6.18 37.60
CA ASP A 533 -7.87 -6.59 38.85
C ASP A 533 -8.88 -7.01 39.95
N GLY A 534 -10.14 -7.20 39.56
CA GLY A 534 -11.25 -7.51 40.48
C GLY A 534 -11.94 -6.28 41.08
N THR A 535 -11.45 -5.06 40.83
CA THR A 535 -12.10 -3.82 41.28
C THR A 535 -12.97 -3.18 40.20
N THR A 536 -13.96 -2.38 40.61
CA THR A 536 -14.98 -1.78 39.72
C THR A 536 -15.29 -0.33 40.06
N SER A 537 -15.95 0.40 39.15
CA SER A 537 -16.50 1.75 39.40
C SER A 537 -17.78 1.99 38.61
N THR A 538 -18.65 2.88 39.09
CA THR A 538 -19.85 3.35 38.35
C THR A 538 -19.74 4.80 37.90
N ALA A 539 -18.61 5.47 38.15
CA ALA A 539 -18.36 6.80 37.63
C ALA A 539 -18.12 6.75 36.12
N ALA A 540 -18.59 7.75 35.38
CA ALA A 540 -18.34 7.84 33.93
C ALA A 540 -16.83 7.92 33.62
N ASN A 541 -16.10 8.75 34.37
CA ASN A 541 -14.66 9.01 34.19
C ASN A 541 -13.89 8.74 35.50
N PRO A 542 -13.64 7.46 35.88
CA PRO A 542 -12.97 7.13 37.13
C PRO A 542 -11.44 7.29 37.04
N SER A 543 -10.81 7.46 38.21
CA SER A 543 -9.36 7.32 38.38
C SER A 543 -9.06 6.01 39.11
N LYS A 544 -8.09 5.24 38.63
CA LYS A 544 -7.72 3.93 39.18
C LYS A 544 -6.20 3.81 39.27
N THR A 545 -5.71 3.34 40.42
CA THR A 545 -4.30 3.01 40.63
C THR A 545 -4.10 1.50 40.62
N TYR A 546 -3.21 1.02 39.76
CA TYR A 546 -2.72 -0.36 39.74
C TYR A 546 -1.41 -0.43 40.52
N THR A 547 -1.37 -1.22 41.59
CA THR A 547 -0.21 -1.31 42.49
C THR A 547 0.73 -2.48 42.14
N ALA A 548 0.27 -3.44 41.34
CA ALA A 548 1.04 -4.60 40.92
C ALA A 548 1.29 -4.57 39.40
N ASN A 549 2.46 -5.03 39.00
CA ASN A 549 2.78 -5.24 37.58
C ASN A 549 1.87 -6.31 36.98
N GLY A 550 1.49 -6.14 35.72
CA GLY A 550 0.57 -7.01 35.01
C GLY A 550 -0.13 -6.29 33.86
N GLN A 551 -0.75 -7.08 32.98
CA GLN A 551 -1.62 -6.57 31.93
C GLN A 551 -3.08 -6.65 32.39
N TYR A 552 -3.76 -5.51 32.39
CA TYR A 552 -5.15 -5.37 32.85
C TYR A 552 -6.03 -4.92 31.70
N ASN A 553 -7.16 -5.61 31.48
CA ASN A 553 -8.16 -5.19 30.51
C ASN A 553 -9.25 -4.37 31.23
N ALA A 554 -9.15 -3.05 31.15
CA ALA A 554 -10.14 -2.15 31.71
C ALA A 554 -11.33 -2.04 30.76
N THR A 555 -12.48 -2.58 31.18
CA THR A 555 -13.69 -2.65 30.37
C THR A 555 -14.74 -1.66 30.88
N LEU A 556 -15.15 -0.74 30.01
CA LEU A 556 -16.35 0.07 30.19
C LEU A 556 -17.56 -0.71 29.68
N THR A 557 -18.63 -0.77 30.46
CA THR A 557 -19.96 -1.18 30.00
C THR A 557 -20.91 0.00 30.20
N VAL A 558 -21.55 0.43 29.11
CA VAL A 558 -22.62 1.42 29.15
C VAL A 558 -23.97 0.74 28.98
N ARG A 559 -24.99 1.30 29.63
CA ARG A 559 -26.37 0.81 29.54
C ARG A 559 -27.32 1.98 29.31
N ASP A 560 -28.22 1.81 28.35
CA ASP A 560 -29.28 2.77 28.04
C ASP A 560 -30.51 2.62 28.98
N PRO A 561 -31.49 3.55 28.91
CA PRO A 561 -32.71 3.47 29.72
C PRO A 561 -33.60 2.25 29.45
N GLN A 562 -33.50 1.64 28.27
CA GLN A 562 -34.29 0.50 27.80
C GLN A 562 -33.64 -0.84 28.19
N GLY A 563 -32.43 -0.79 28.71
CA GLY A 563 -31.68 -1.93 29.24
C GLY A 563 -30.69 -2.55 28.27
N ALA A 564 -30.50 -2.05 27.05
CA ALA A 564 -29.44 -2.56 26.17
C ALA A 564 -28.07 -2.08 26.65
N THR A 565 -27.04 -2.85 26.32
CA THR A 565 -25.67 -2.61 26.81
C THR A 565 -24.67 -2.76 25.69
N ALA A 566 -23.59 -1.99 25.78
CA ALA A 566 -22.39 -2.18 24.98
C ALA A 566 -21.15 -2.03 25.85
N SER A 567 -20.07 -2.67 25.41
CA SER A 567 -18.80 -2.66 26.12
C SER A 567 -17.66 -2.22 25.20
N SER A 568 -16.65 -1.58 25.79
CA SER A 568 -15.41 -1.17 25.13
C SER A 568 -14.27 -1.33 26.11
N SER A 569 -13.11 -1.77 25.62
CA SER A 569 -11.97 -2.18 26.43
C SER A 569 -10.74 -1.34 26.14
N VAL A 570 -9.85 -1.20 27.13
CA VAL A 570 -8.51 -0.64 26.96
C VAL A 570 -7.52 -1.52 27.71
N ILE A 571 -6.44 -1.90 27.05
CA ILE A 571 -5.37 -2.70 27.66
C ILE A 571 -4.39 -1.77 28.39
N ILE A 572 -4.15 -2.03 29.67
CA ILE A 572 -3.19 -1.32 30.52
C ILE A 572 -2.05 -2.27 30.91
N THR A 573 -0.83 -1.97 30.48
CA THR A 573 0.38 -2.74 30.82
C THR A 573 1.15 -2.06 31.95
N VAL A 574 1.07 -2.61 33.16
CA VAL A 574 1.78 -2.09 34.34
C VAL A 574 3.10 -2.83 34.50
N GLY A 575 4.21 -2.09 34.55
CA GLY A 575 5.56 -2.62 34.70
C GLY A 575 6.46 -2.45 33.47
N ASN A 576 5.93 -1.94 32.35
CA ASN A 576 6.73 -1.55 31.18
C ASN A 576 6.17 -0.24 30.58
N ASN A 577 7.02 0.72 30.23
CA ASN A 577 6.60 1.90 29.46
C ASN A 577 6.77 1.61 27.97
N ALA A 578 5.92 2.22 27.14
CA ALA A 578 6.17 2.21 25.71
C ALA A 578 7.36 3.16 25.41
N PRO A 579 8.30 2.77 24.52
CA PRO A 579 9.38 3.65 24.13
C PRO A 579 8.84 4.88 23.41
N VAL A 580 9.42 6.05 23.68
CA VAL A 580 9.11 7.29 22.95
C VAL A 580 10.06 7.40 21.77
N VAL A 581 9.51 7.25 20.57
CA VAL A 581 10.23 7.43 19.31
C VAL A 581 9.89 8.81 18.73
N THR A 582 10.88 9.51 18.21
CA THR A 582 10.67 10.82 17.57
C THR A 582 11.52 10.93 16.32
N VAL A 583 10.87 11.25 15.19
CA VAL A 583 11.54 11.53 13.92
C VAL A 583 11.87 13.02 13.85
N GLN A 584 13.15 13.35 13.99
CA GLN A 584 13.66 14.72 13.86
C GLN A 584 13.92 15.09 12.40
N LEU A 585 14.47 14.13 11.64
CA LEU A 585 14.64 14.24 10.20
C LEU A 585 14.17 12.97 9.48
N PRO A 586 13.56 13.09 8.28
CA PRO A 586 13.09 14.35 7.70
C PRO A 586 11.93 14.93 8.53
N VAL A 587 11.82 16.27 8.56
CA VAL A 587 10.70 16.94 9.23
C VAL A 587 9.40 16.59 8.50
N ASN A 588 8.30 16.44 9.23
CA ASN A 588 6.99 16.19 8.63
C ASN A 588 6.62 17.31 7.63
N GLY A 589 6.22 16.94 6.42
CA GLY A 589 6.00 17.80 5.27
C GLY A 589 7.23 18.19 4.46
N SER A 590 8.45 17.73 4.78
CA SER A 590 9.67 18.15 4.04
C SER A 590 9.56 17.84 2.56
N LEU A 591 10.11 18.72 1.73
CA LEU A 591 10.17 18.55 0.29
C LEU A 591 11.29 17.57 -0.12
N PHE A 592 10.97 16.62 -1.01
CA PHE A 592 11.94 15.71 -1.62
C PHE A 592 11.71 15.59 -3.14
N SER A 593 12.67 15.01 -3.85
CA SER A 593 12.49 14.49 -5.20
C SER A 593 12.98 13.04 -5.26
N PHE A 594 12.45 12.25 -6.19
CA PHE A 594 13.02 10.94 -6.47
C PHE A 594 14.48 11.05 -6.92
N GLY A 595 15.30 10.10 -6.48
CA GLY A 595 16.75 10.16 -6.58
C GLY A 595 17.45 10.96 -5.48
N ASP A 596 16.72 11.72 -4.65
CA ASP A 596 17.32 12.40 -3.50
C ASP A 596 17.87 11.38 -2.49
N THR A 597 19.02 11.70 -1.89
CA THR A 597 19.48 11.02 -0.67
C THR A 597 19.05 11.83 0.54
N VAL A 598 18.05 11.32 1.26
CA VAL A 598 17.40 12.03 2.36
C VAL A 598 18.01 11.56 3.69
N PRO A 599 18.54 12.48 4.52
CA PRO A 599 19.04 12.14 5.84
C PRO A 599 17.88 11.87 6.80
N TYR A 600 18.09 10.90 7.70
CA TYR A 600 17.18 10.68 8.83
C TYR A 600 17.91 10.83 10.17
N GLN A 601 17.14 11.26 11.16
CA GLN A 601 17.58 11.36 12.54
C GLN A 601 16.41 11.03 13.46
N ILE A 602 16.63 10.06 14.35
CA ILE A 602 15.65 9.52 15.27
C ILE A 602 16.21 9.70 16.68
N THR A 603 15.34 10.11 17.59
CA THR A 603 15.62 10.01 19.03
C THR A 603 14.67 8.99 19.63
N VAL A 604 15.21 8.09 20.43
CA VAL A 604 14.44 7.12 21.20
C VAL A 604 14.78 7.31 22.67
N THR A 605 13.76 7.32 23.52
CA THR A 605 13.94 7.24 24.98
C THR A 605 13.01 6.19 25.52
N ASP A 606 13.53 5.35 26.40
CA ASP A 606 12.76 4.34 27.10
C ASP A 606 13.17 4.34 28.59
N ALA A 607 12.20 4.26 29.49
CA ALA A 607 12.47 4.44 30.91
C ALA A 607 13.18 3.22 31.53
N GLU A 608 13.02 2.04 30.93
CA GLU A 608 13.53 0.77 31.43
C GLU A 608 14.81 0.30 30.72
N ASP A 609 14.98 0.63 29.44
CA ASP A 609 16.12 0.17 28.62
C ASP A 609 17.40 1.00 28.79
N GLY A 610 17.37 2.12 29.52
CA GLY A 610 18.55 2.96 29.74
C GLY A 610 19.11 3.56 28.44
N THR A 611 20.38 3.28 28.13
CA THR A 611 20.99 3.77 26.87
C THR A 611 20.49 2.96 25.70
N ILE A 612 19.81 3.62 24.75
CA ILE A 612 19.28 2.96 23.56
C ILE A 612 20.39 2.45 22.65
N ASP A 613 20.29 1.18 22.27
CA ASP A 613 21.08 0.59 21.20
C ASP A 613 20.52 1.01 19.84
N CYS A 614 21.15 2.02 19.23
CA CYS A 614 20.75 2.53 17.92
C CYS A 614 20.80 1.49 16.80
N THR A 615 21.47 0.34 16.96
CA THR A 615 21.45 -0.73 15.95
C THR A 615 20.10 -1.44 15.85
N ARG A 616 19.23 -1.26 16.86
CA ARG A 616 17.86 -1.79 16.91
C ARG A 616 16.77 -0.79 16.51
N VAL A 617 17.15 0.46 16.29
CA VAL A 617 16.24 1.47 15.75
C VAL A 617 16.22 1.31 14.23
N LYS A 618 15.05 1.22 13.62
CA LYS A 618 14.91 1.08 12.17
C LYS A 618 14.15 2.27 11.60
N MET A 619 14.68 2.85 10.52
CA MET A 619 13.98 3.78 9.65
C MET A 619 13.55 3.04 8.40
N THR A 620 12.26 3.07 8.08
CA THR A 620 11.72 2.51 6.84
C THR A 620 11.20 3.64 5.97
N TYR A 621 11.61 3.65 4.70
CA TYR A 621 11.00 4.49 3.68
C TYR A 621 9.89 3.71 2.99
N VAL A 622 8.68 4.25 3.06
CA VAL A 622 7.49 3.75 2.39
C VAL A 622 7.11 4.77 1.31
N LEU A 623 6.93 4.30 0.08
CA LEU A 623 6.32 5.09 -1.00
C LEU A 623 4.81 5.02 -0.81
N GLY A 624 4.21 6.10 -0.35
CA GLY A 624 2.76 6.23 -0.28
C GLY A 624 2.21 6.70 -1.61
N HIS A 625 1.08 6.11 -2.03
CA HIS A 625 0.25 6.65 -3.10
C HIS A 625 -1.24 6.48 -2.80
N ASP A 626 -1.98 7.55 -3.06
CA ASP A 626 -3.38 7.71 -2.64
C ASP A 626 -3.60 7.45 -1.14
N GLN A 627 -4.08 6.24 -0.81
CA GLN A 627 -4.42 5.81 0.55
C GLN A 627 -3.65 4.57 1.00
N HIS A 628 -2.64 4.11 0.26
CA HIS A 628 -1.81 2.99 0.67
C HIS A 628 -0.35 3.26 0.33
N GLY A 629 0.53 2.30 0.57
CA GLY A 629 1.92 2.44 0.17
C GLY A 629 2.62 1.11 0.04
N HIS A 630 3.87 1.20 -0.38
CA HIS A 630 4.79 0.09 -0.51
C HIS A 630 6.04 0.37 0.32
N GLN A 631 6.44 -0.60 1.16
CA GLN A 631 7.76 -0.58 1.76
C GLN A 631 8.79 -0.74 0.64
N ILE A 632 9.74 0.20 0.59
CA ILE A 632 10.73 0.25 -0.48
C ILE A 632 12.11 -0.15 0.04
N THR A 633 12.50 0.41 1.17
CA THR A 633 13.81 0.15 1.77
C THR A 633 13.80 0.54 3.25
N SER A 634 14.76 0.01 4.00
CA SER A 634 14.94 0.37 5.40
C SER A 634 16.40 0.37 5.81
N LYS A 635 16.69 1.04 6.93
CA LYS A 635 18.03 1.11 7.49
C LYS A 635 17.99 1.18 9.01
N ASN A 636 18.86 0.40 9.65
CA ASN A 636 19.04 0.46 11.09
C ASN A 636 19.99 1.62 11.46
N GLY A 637 19.75 2.23 12.62
CA GLY A 637 20.52 3.35 13.15
C GLY A 637 19.61 4.48 13.64
N CYS A 638 20.09 5.26 14.62
CA CYS A 638 19.44 6.51 15.02
C CYS A 638 19.72 7.66 14.03
N THR A 639 20.77 7.55 13.21
CA THR A 639 21.10 8.53 12.17
C THR A 639 21.57 7.80 10.91
N GLY A 640 21.35 8.42 9.76
CA GLY A 640 21.82 7.90 8.49
C GLY A 640 21.21 8.63 7.30
N THR A 641 21.26 7.97 6.16
CA THR A 641 20.63 8.41 4.91
C THR A 641 19.95 7.23 4.24
N ILE A 642 18.84 7.52 3.57
CA ILE A 642 18.16 6.62 2.62
C ILE A 642 18.12 7.33 1.28
N SER A 643 18.54 6.63 0.22
CA SER A 643 18.37 7.10 -1.16
C SER A 643 16.96 6.75 -1.60
N VAL A 644 16.16 7.77 -1.90
CA VAL A 644 14.83 7.59 -2.47
C VAL A 644 15.01 7.13 -3.91
N PRO A 645 14.51 5.94 -4.32
CA PRO A 645 14.70 5.46 -5.68
C PRO A 645 14.12 6.43 -6.72
N VAL A 646 14.58 6.34 -7.96
CA VAL A 646 13.85 6.97 -9.07
C VAL A 646 12.53 6.21 -9.21
N ASP A 647 11.40 6.91 -9.16
CA ASP A 647 10.11 6.26 -9.41
C ASP A 647 10.06 5.81 -10.87
N GLY A 648 9.91 4.50 -11.06
CA GLY A 648 9.79 3.86 -12.36
C GLY A 648 8.49 3.08 -12.50
N GLU A 649 7.58 3.22 -11.53
CA GLU A 649 6.28 2.55 -11.50
C GLU A 649 5.16 3.51 -11.84
N HIS A 650 5.11 4.66 -11.16
CA HIS A 650 4.02 5.61 -11.31
C HIS A 650 4.32 6.61 -12.43
N ASP A 651 3.27 7.01 -13.14
CA ASP A 651 3.38 8.15 -14.04
C ASP A 651 3.10 9.48 -13.31
N ASP A 652 3.18 10.57 -14.06
CA ASP A 652 2.93 11.91 -13.53
C ASP A 652 1.47 12.13 -13.07
N ALA A 653 0.55 11.16 -13.18
CA ALA A 653 -0.82 11.28 -12.68
C ALA A 653 -0.98 10.80 -11.23
N ALA A 654 -0.01 10.06 -10.68
CA ALA A 654 -0.17 9.42 -9.40
C ALA A 654 0.01 10.37 -8.21
N ASN A 655 -0.85 10.25 -7.20
CA ASN A 655 -0.74 11.01 -5.96
C ASN A 655 0.27 10.37 -5.00
N ILE A 656 1.54 10.60 -5.25
CA ILE A 656 2.68 10.00 -4.54
C ILE A 656 3.29 10.88 -3.45
N PHE A 657 3.78 10.27 -2.39
CA PHE A 657 4.47 10.93 -1.27
C PHE A 657 5.37 9.95 -0.51
N GLY A 658 6.35 10.47 0.24
CA GLY A 658 7.24 9.64 1.05
C GLY A 658 6.75 9.52 2.48
N ILE A 659 6.90 8.35 3.09
CA ILE A 659 6.58 8.12 4.51
C ILE A 659 7.81 7.53 5.19
N TRP A 660 8.19 8.13 6.30
CA TRP A 660 9.39 7.80 7.07
C TRP A 660 8.95 7.23 8.41
N ASP A 661 8.90 5.90 8.47
CA ASP A 661 8.47 5.16 9.65
C ASP A 661 9.68 4.77 10.50
N ALA A 662 9.82 5.44 11.64
CA ALA A 662 10.78 5.04 12.66
C ALA A 662 10.14 4.06 13.64
N GLU A 663 10.78 2.92 13.86
CA GLU A 663 10.34 1.92 14.82
C GLU A 663 11.45 1.57 15.83
N TYR A 664 11.02 1.29 17.06
CA TYR A 664 11.85 0.66 18.08
C TYR A 664 10.98 -0.27 18.94
N THR A 665 11.49 -1.48 19.18
CA THR A 665 10.92 -2.43 20.14
C THR A 665 11.82 -2.48 21.36
N ASP A 666 11.26 -2.23 22.53
CA ASP A 666 11.98 -2.30 23.82
C ASP A 666 12.37 -3.76 24.18
N ASN A 667 12.99 -3.99 25.34
CA ASN A 667 13.31 -5.34 25.81
C ASN A 667 12.19 -6.04 26.59
N GLY A 668 11.04 -5.38 26.75
CA GLY A 668 10.11 -5.65 27.84
C GLY A 668 10.71 -5.30 29.20
N ALA A 669 9.85 -5.24 30.21
CA ALA A 669 10.29 -4.95 31.57
C ALA A 669 9.39 -5.60 32.61
N ASN A 670 9.99 -5.99 33.75
CA ASN A 670 9.28 -6.48 34.92
C ASN A 670 8.26 -7.61 34.64
N GLY A 671 8.61 -8.53 33.75
CA GLY A 671 7.77 -9.66 33.34
C GLY A 671 6.63 -9.30 32.37
N GLN A 672 6.59 -8.07 31.86
CA GLN A 672 5.69 -7.64 30.80
C GLN A 672 6.36 -7.79 29.42
N PRO A 673 5.57 -8.05 28.36
CA PRO A 673 6.10 -8.22 27.02
C PRO A 673 6.70 -6.92 26.47
N ALA A 674 7.56 -7.09 25.47
CA ALA A 674 8.13 -5.96 24.75
C ALA A 674 7.07 -5.17 23.97
N ILE A 675 7.26 -3.85 23.89
CA ILE A 675 6.37 -2.91 23.20
C ILE A 675 7.13 -2.28 22.02
N THR A 676 6.48 -2.27 20.87
CA THR A 676 6.96 -1.59 19.67
C THR A 676 6.24 -0.26 19.52
N THR A 677 6.99 0.83 19.35
CA THR A 677 6.44 2.15 19.01
C THR A 677 6.88 2.55 17.61
N HIS A 678 5.92 3.02 16.82
CA HIS A 678 6.15 3.63 15.51
C HIS A 678 5.95 5.14 15.57
N THR A 679 6.68 5.89 14.75
CA THR A 679 6.43 7.31 14.51
C THR A 679 6.69 7.62 13.04
N GLN A 680 5.69 8.19 12.36
CA GLN A 680 5.73 8.47 10.94
C GLN A 680 5.78 9.96 10.65
N ASN A 681 6.71 10.36 9.77
CA ASN A 681 6.69 11.67 9.13
C ASN A 681 6.46 11.49 7.62
N THR A 682 5.63 12.35 7.02
CA THR A 682 5.39 12.35 5.57
C THR A 682 6.29 13.38 4.90
N THR A 683 6.91 13.06 3.77
CA THR A 683 7.62 14.00 2.89
C THR A 683 6.85 14.18 1.59
N GLN A 684 6.89 15.39 1.04
CA GLN A 684 6.11 15.77 -0.14
C GLN A 684 7.01 15.92 -1.36
N PRO A 685 6.59 15.45 -2.55
CA PRO A 685 7.37 15.69 -3.76
C PRO A 685 7.44 17.20 -4.04
N ARG A 686 8.59 17.65 -4.56
CA ARG A 686 8.78 19.06 -4.96
C ARG A 686 7.84 19.46 -6.07
N HIS A 687 7.59 18.56 -7.02
CA HIS A 687 6.64 18.70 -8.12
C HIS A 687 5.34 17.97 -7.77
N ARG A 688 4.19 18.62 -7.95
CA ARG A 688 2.89 18.05 -7.61
C ARG A 688 1.75 18.62 -8.47
N GLN A 689 0.80 17.76 -8.76
CA GLN A 689 -0.40 17.95 -9.54
C GLN A 689 -1.44 18.56 -8.62
N ALA A 690 -2.08 19.62 -9.08
CA ALA A 690 -2.92 20.47 -8.24
C ALA A 690 -4.19 19.75 -7.80
N GLU A 691 -4.71 18.81 -8.60
CA GLU A 691 -5.88 18.00 -8.32
C GLU A 691 -5.69 17.05 -7.13
N HIS A 692 -4.46 16.84 -6.67
CA HIS A 692 -4.17 16.09 -5.44
C HIS A 692 -4.36 16.92 -4.16
N TYR A 693 -5.06 18.05 -4.24
CA TYR A 693 -5.43 18.83 -3.06
C TYR A 693 -6.26 17.99 -2.08
N LYS A 694 -6.09 18.27 -0.78
CA LYS A 694 -6.87 17.62 0.27
C LYS A 694 -8.20 18.32 0.51
N ASN A 695 -8.17 19.66 0.60
CA ASN A 695 -9.36 20.49 0.76
C ASN A 695 -9.36 21.61 -0.26
N SER A 696 -10.53 22.15 -0.54
CA SER A 696 -10.69 23.26 -1.47
C SER A 696 -11.94 24.09 -1.19
N SER A 697 -12.03 25.23 -1.88
CA SER A 697 -13.23 26.07 -1.95
C SER A 697 -13.40 26.57 -3.38
N GLY A 698 -14.60 26.39 -3.93
CA GLY A 698 -15.05 27.01 -5.18
C GLY A 698 -14.49 26.44 -6.49
N ILE A 699 -13.68 25.38 -6.44
CA ILE A 699 -13.00 24.80 -7.61
C ILE A 699 -13.57 23.44 -8.01
N ASN A 700 -13.26 23.00 -9.23
CA ASN A 700 -13.57 21.68 -9.77
C ASN A 700 -12.33 21.03 -10.42
N LYS A 701 -12.41 19.72 -10.69
CA LYS A 701 -11.40 18.98 -11.47
C LYS A 701 -11.90 18.78 -12.90
N PHE A 702 -11.03 18.96 -13.89
CA PHE A 702 -11.35 18.80 -15.32
C PHE A 702 -10.37 17.85 -16.00
N ASP A 703 -10.89 16.93 -16.82
CA ASP A 703 -10.08 16.06 -17.68
C ASP A 703 -9.52 16.86 -18.85
N LYS A 704 -8.19 16.81 -19.02
CA LYS A 704 -7.48 17.49 -20.11
C LYS A 704 -6.27 16.67 -20.53
N THR A 705 -6.30 16.16 -21.76
CA THR A 705 -5.19 15.36 -22.31
C THR A 705 -3.87 16.12 -22.43
N THR A 706 -3.90 17.46 -22.40
CA THR A 706 -2.71 18.33 -22.48
C THR A 706 -2.16 18.74 -21.10
N ALA A 707 -2.86 18.37 -20.02
CA ALA A 707 -2.40 18.54 -18.64
C ALA A 707 -1.42 17.44 -18.24
N GLU A 708 -0.51 17.75 -17.31
CA GLU A 708 0.28 16.73 -16.64
C GLU A 708 -0.68 15.85 -15.83
N GLY A 709 -0.51 14.53 -15.88
CA GLY A 709 -1.45 13.60 -15.21
C GLY A 709 -2.89 13.57 -15.77
N GLY A 710 -3.18 14.31 -16.85
CA GLY A 710 -4.46 14.28 -17.55
C GLY A 710 -5.60 15.06 -16.90
N LYS A 711 -5.36 15.80 -15.80
CA LYS A 711 -6.37 16.61 -15.10
C LYS A 711 -5.84 17.99 -14.71
N THR A 712 -6.76 18.93 -14.46
CA THR A 712 -6.44 20.24 -13.86
C THR A 712 -7.45 20.65 -12.81
N VAL A 713 -7.05 21.52 -11.89
CA VAL A 713 -7.97 22.31 -11.05
C VAL A 713 -8.44 23.52 -11.85
N GLY A 714 -9.76 23.63 -12.04
CA GLY A 714 -10.40 24.71 -12.79
C GLY A 714 -11.63 25.26 -12.09
N ASP A 715 -12.46 26.00 -12.84
CA ASP A 715 -13.54 26.85 -12.30
C ASP A 715 -13.03 27.84 -11.23
N ILE A 716 -11.76 28.22 -11.32
CA ILE A 716 -11.11 29.06 -10.32
C ILE A 716 -11.66 30.48 -10.39
N ASN A 717 -12.28 30.95 -9.32
CA ASN A 717 -12.73 32.33 -9.15
C ASN A 717 -11.91 33.08 -8.10
N ASN A 718 -12.12 34.38 -8.01
CA ASN A 718 -11.43 35.21 -7.02
C ASN A 718 -11.83 34.82 -5.59
N GLY A 719 -10.84 34.47 -4.76
CA GLY A 719 -11.02 34.07 -3.37
C GLY A 719 -11.05 32.55 -3.15
N ASP A 720 -11.06 31.78 -4.23
CA ASP A 720 -10.98 30.33 -4.18
C ASP A 720 -9.59 29.86 -3.77
N TRP A 721 -9.51 28.61 -3.32
CA TRP A 721 -8.26 28.04 -2.84
C TRP A 721 -8.28 26.52 -2.86
N ILE A 722 -7.07 25.95 -2.88
CA ILE A 722 -6.80 24.54 -2.60
C ILE A 722 -5.74 24.44 -1.50
N SER A 723 -5.76 23.36 -0.72
CA SER A 723 -4.79 23.15 0.36
C SER A 723 -4.22 21.74 0.43
N PHE A 724 -3.01 21.68 0.98
CA PHE A 724 -2.23 20.46 1.17
C PHE A 724 -1.59 20.47 2.56
N ASP A 725 -1.63 19.33 3.24
CA ASP A 725 -0.97 19.10 4.52
C ASP A 725 -0.55 17.64 4.65
N PRO A 726 0.61 17.36 5.28
CA PRO A 726 1.58 18.32 5.85
C PRO A 726 2.57 18.85 4.79
N TYR A 727 3.02 20.12 4.93
CA TYR A 727 4.13 20.71 4.15
C TYR A 727 5.13 21.45 5.05
N ALA A 728 6.43 21.35 4.77
CA ALA A 728 7.49 22.14 5.41
C ALA A 728 8.31 22.83 4.31
N ILE A 729 7.94 24.07 4.02
CA ILE A 729 8.46 24.87 2.90
C ILE A 729 9.48 25.93 3.32
N GLY A 730 10.03 25.84 4.54
CA GLY A 730 10.97 26.83 5.08
C GLY A 730 12.26 27.00 4.28
N ASN A 731 12.65 25.98 3.51
CA ASN A 731 13.80 26.02 2.60
C ASN A 731 13.41 26.33 1.14
N ALA A 732 12.12 26.52 0.83
CA ALA A 732 11.65 26.86 -0.51
C ALA A 732 11.92 28.36 -0.80
N THR A 733 12.50 28.64 -1.97
CA THR A 733 12.92 29.99 -2.40
C THR A 733 12.07 30.55 -3.52
N SER A 734 11.47 29.67 -4.30
CA SER A 734 10.55 30.02 -5.37
C SER A 734 9.64 28.85 -5.67
N PHE A 735 8.58 29.14 -6.40
CA PHE A 735 7.74 28.12 -7.00
C PHE A 735 7.55 28.40 -8.49
N THR A 736 7.26 27.35 -9.23
CA THR A 736 6.71 27.42 -10.58
C THR A 736 5.35 26.74 -10.60
N ALA A 737 4.49 27.13 -11.54
CA ALA A 737 3.19 26.50 -11.73
C ALA A 737 2.85 26.42 -13.21
N ARG A 738 2.32 25.29 -13.66
CA ARG A 738 1.80 25.09 -15.01
C ARG A 738 0.32 25.48 -15.02
N VAL A 739 -0.04 26.45 -15.86
CA VAL A 739 -1.36 27.09 -15.86
C VAL A 739 -1.86 27.32 -17.28
N SER A 740 -3.18 27.37 -17.46
CA SER A 740 -3.84 27.76 -18.71
C SER A 740 -4.96 28.76 -18.43
N SER A 741 -5.32 29.62 -19.39
CA SER A 741 -6.38 30.60 -19.20
C SER A 741 -6.99 31.02 -20.53
N ASN A 742 -8.30 30.81 -20.64
CA ASN A 742 -9.15 31.51 -21.60
C ASN A 742 -10.03 32.58 -20.91
N GLY A 743 -9.79 32.81 -19.62
CA GLY A 743 -10.45 33.83 -18.80
C GLY A 743 -9.71 35.16 -18.85
N THR A 744 -9.76 35.91 -17.74
CA THR A 744 -9.05 37.19 -17.59
C THR A 744 -7.62 37.03 -17.07
N GLY A 745 -7.16 35.79 -16.85
CA GLY A 745 -5.93 35.51 -16.11
C GLY A 745 -6.09 35.87 -14.63
N GLY A 746 -4.98 36.09 -13.93
CA GLY A 746 -5.04 36.48 -12.52
C GLY A 746 -3.73 36.33 -11.80
N THR A 747 -3.81 35.96 -10.54
CA THR A 747 -2.68 35.85 -9.63
C THR A 747 -2.79 34.55 -8.84
N LEU A 748 -1.73 33.74 -8.87
CA LEU A 748 -1.56 32.57 -8.01
C LEU A 748 -0.69 32.96 -6.82
N GLN A 749 -1.16 32.67 -5.61
CA GLN A 749 -0.47 33.01 -4.38
C GLN A 749 -0.20 31.77 -3.52
N VAL A 750 0.99 31.72 -2.93
CA VAL A 750 1.37 30.70 -1.95
C VAL A 750 1.21 31.27 -0.56
N ARG A 751 0.48 30.56 0.31
CA ARG A 751 0.23 30.90 1.71
C ARG A 751 0.46 29.70 2.62
N ALA A 752 0.61 29.95 3.91
CA ALA A 752 0.76 28.92 4.93
C ALA A 752 -0.24 29.13 6.08
N GLY A 753 -0.69 28.04 6.69
CA GLY A 753 -1.56 28.01 7.86
C GLY A 753 -3.05 28.23 7.55
N SER A 754 -3.40 29.23 6.73
CA SER A 754 -4.79 29.46 6.30
C SER A 754 -4.88 30.10 4.91
N ALA A 755 -6.04 29.99 4.27
CA ALA A 755 -6.34 30.65 3.00
C ALA A 755 -6.25 32.20 3.09
N THR A 756 -6.35 32.77 4.29
CA THR A 756 -6.22 34.21 4.54
C THR A 756 -4.87 34.60 5.17
N GLY A 757 -3.97 33.64 5.39
CA GLY A 757 -2.65 33.86 5.99
C GLY A 757 -1.72 34.69 5.11
N THR A 758 -0.55 35.09 5.60
CA THR A 758 0.38 35.94 4.84
C THR A 758 0.75 35.33 3.48
N VAL A 759 0.77 36.16 2.44
CA VAL A 759 1.27 35.76 1.11
C VAL A 759 2.79 35.58 1.19
N LEU A 760 3.25 34.36 0.95
CA LEU A 760 4.67 34.00 0.95
C LEU A 760 5.31 34.22 -0.42
N GLY A 761 4.53 34.05 -1.49
CA GLY A 761 4.95 34.29 -2.86
C GLY A 761 3.77 34.46 -3.80
N THR A 762 4.04 35.01 -4.97
CA THR A 762 3.02 35.34 -5.97
C THR A 762 3.56 35.16 -7.38
N ALA A 763 2.72 34.65 -8.27
CA ALA A 763 2.97 34.56 -9.70
C ALA A 763 1.77 35.14 -10.47
N THR A 764 2.04 35.98 -11.46
CA THR A 764 1.01 36.49 -12.39
C THR A 764 0.68 35.41 -13.41
N VAL A 765 -0.61 35.13 -13.59
CA VAL A 765 -1.12 34.18 -14.58
C VAL A 765 -1.64 34.94 -15.80
N PRO A 766 -1.00 34.82 -16.97
CA PRO A 766 -1.45 35.50 -18.18
C PRO A 766 -2.64 34.77 -18.83
N VAL A 767 -3.36 35.47 -19.71
CA VAL A 767 -4.31 34.83 -20.62
C VAL A 767 -3.52 34.07 -21.68
N THR A 768 -3.67 32.74 -21.73
CA THR A 768 -2.96 31.88 -22.69
C THR A 768 -3.73 31.70 -24.00
N GLY A 769 -4.98 32.16 -24.04
CA GLY A 769 -5.85 32.16 -25.22
C GLY A 769 -6.64 30.86 -25.43
N SER A 770 -6.47 29.87 -24.54
CA SER A 770 -7.24 28.62 -24.53
C SER A 770 -7.08 27.91 -23.18
N TRP A 771 -8.09 27.15 -22.76
CA TRP A 771 -8.02 26.25 -21.62
C TRP A 771 -7.08 25.05 -21.85
N GLU A 772 -6.67 24.80 -23.09
CA GLU A 772 -5.76 23.70 -23.49
C GLU A 772 -4.32 24.19 -23.73
N THR A 773 -4.08 25.50 -23.71
CA THR A 773 -2.75 26.07 -23.93
C THR A 773 -2.11 26.39 -22.59
N PHE A 774 -1.16 25.56 -22.18
CA PHE A 774 -0.44 25.72 -20.91
C PHE A 774 0.82 26.56 -21.06
N THR A 775 1.14 27.30 -20.00
CA THR A 775 2.40 28.00 -19.81
C THR A 775 2.88 27.84 -18.37
N THR A 776 4.17 28.05 -18.12
CA THR A 776 4.74 28.02 -16.78
C THR A 776 4.90 29.44 -16.24
N VAL A 777 4.36 29.69 -15.05
CA VAL A 777 4.55 30.94 -14.29
C VAL A 777 5.43 30.68 -13.08
N SER A 778 6.09 31.72 -12.56
CA SER A 778 7.00 31.59 -11.43
C SER A 778 6.84 32.73 -10.42
N GLY A 779 7.07 32.44 -9.15
CA GLY A 779 7.08 33.43 -8.08
C GLY A 779 8.19 33.16 -7.06
N ALA A 780 8.84 34.21 -6.56
CA ALA A 780 9.75 34.09 -5.43
C ALA A 780 8.97 33.84 -4.13
N LEU A 781 9.59 33.09 -3.20
CA LEU A 781 9.06 32.81 -1.87
C LEU A 781 9.93 33.47 -0.81
N SER A 782 9.28 34.05 0.19
CA SER A 782 9.94 34.63 1.35
C SER A 782 9.06 34.51 2.58
N GLY A 783 9.69 34.48 3.77
CA GLY A 783 8.95 34.42 5.04
C GLY A 783 8.20 33.12 5.29
N ALA A 784 8.57 32.03 4.63
CA ALA A 784 7.98 30.71 4.85
C ALA A 784 8.23 30.23 6.30
N PRO A 785 7.24 29.57 6.95
CA PRO A 785 7.44 28.99 8.28
C PRO A 785 8.58 27.97 8.30
N ALA A 786 9.35 27.95 9.39
CA ALA A 786 10.46 27.01 9.55
C ALA A 786 10.01 25.56 9.79
N GLY A 787 8.78 25.36 10.31
CA GLY A 787 8.22 24.04 10.61
C GLY A 787 7.09 23.63 9.68
N THR A 788 6.51 22.47 9.98
CA THR A 788 5.33 21.92 9.28
C THR A 788 4.15 22.89 9.33
N THR A 789 3.42 22.99 8.21
CA THR A 789 2.26 23.84 8.03
C THR A 789 1.27 23.22 7.04
N THR A 790 0.08 23.81 6.93
CA THR A 790 -0.82 23.59 5.80
C THR A 790 -0.48 24.58 4.70
N LEU A 791 -0.11 24.07 3.53
CA LEU A 791 0.10 24.85 2.32
C LEU A 791 -1.25 25.25 1.73
N TYR A 792 -1.40 26.52 1.38
CA TYR A 792 -2.54 27.02 0.62
C TYR A 792 -2.06 27.63 -0.69
N LEU A 793 -2.69 27.21 -1.80
CA LEU A 793 -2.63 27.91 -3.06
C LEU A 793 -3.94 28.68 -3.20
N THR A 794 -3.86 30.00 -3.24
CA THR A 794 -5.04 30.88 -3.29
C THR A 794 -5.05 31.67 -4.57
N PHE A 795 -6.25 31.88 -5.12
CA PHE A 795 -6.44 32.42 -6.44
C PHE A 795 -7.10 33.80 -6.35
N ALA A 796 -6.50 34.78 -7.01
CA ALA A 796 -6.99 36.16 -7.02
C ALA A 796 -7.08 36.69 -8.45
N GLY A 797 -8.09 37.52 -8.73
CA GLY A 797 -8.31 38.07 -10.06
C GLY A 797 -9.52 39.00 -10.10
N THR A 798 -9.83 39.50 -11.29
CA THR A 798 -10.98 40.37 -11.52
C THR A 798 -11.91 39.75 -12.56
N GLY A 799 -13.22 39.92 -12.37
CA GLY A 799 -14.26 39.35 -13.24
C GLY A 799 -15.22 38.42 -12.48
N THR A 800 -16.24 37.94 -13.19
CA THR A 800 -17.26 37.02 -12.67
C THR A 800 -17.23 35.65 -13.35
N ALA A 801 -16.21 35.39 -14.17
CA ALA A 801 -15.98 34.12 -14.86
C ALA A 801 -14.68 33.48 -14.35
N ALA A 802 -14.49 32.19 -14.64
CA ALA A 802 -13.28 31.46 -14.27
C ALA A 802 -12.02 32.18 -14.78
N LEU A 803 -11.02 32.29 -13.90
CA LEU A 803 -9.80 33.08 -14.11
C LEU A 803 -8.78 32.33 -14.97
N TYR A 804 -8.40 31.13 -14.53
CA TYR A 804 -7.39 30.26 -15.13
C TYR A 804 -7.53 28.86 -14.52
N ASP A 805 -6.87 27.86 -15.11
CA ASP A 805 -6.75 26.53 -14.53
C ASP A 805 -5.30 26.31 -14.06
N LEU A 806 -5.16 25.54 -12.99
CA LEU A 806 -3.90 25.12 -12.42
C LEU A 806 -3.73 23.62 -12.63
N ASP A 807 -2.65 23.26 -13.31
CA ASP A 807 -2.27 21.88 -13.61
C ASP A 807 -1.35 21.33 -12.52
N SER A 808 -0.11 21.80 -12.48
CA SER A 808 0.89 21.37 -11.51
C SER A 808 1.66 22.55 -10.93
N PHE A 809 2.38 22.31 -9.83
CA PHE A 809 3.30 23.26 -9.23
C PHE A 809 4.59 22.59 -8.79
N THR A 810 5.68 23.37 -8.70
CA THR A 810 6.98 22.88 -8.25
C THR A 810 7.65 23.88 -7.32
N PHE A 811 8.12 23.42 -6.17
CA PHE A 811 8.96 24.22 -5.27
C PHE A 811 10.45 24.03 -5.56
N ASN A 812 11.16 25.15 -5.67
CA ASN A 812 12.62 25.18 -5.70
C ASN A 812 13.15 25.52 -4.31
N THR A 813 14.18 24.83 -3.85
CA THR A 813 14.73 25.00 -2.50
C THR A 813 16.14 25.60 -2.50
N THR A 814 16.49 26.42 -1.51
CA THR A 814 17.90 26.75 -1.19
C THR A 814 18.54 25.52 -0.57
N GLY A 815 19.20 24.71 -1.39
CA GLY A 815 19.95 23.54 -0.93
C GLY A 815 19.86 22.35 -1.87
N GLY A 816 20.30 22.52 -3.13
CA GLY A 816 20.52 21.39 -4.02
C GLY A 816 21.85 20.72 -3.67
N GLY A 817 21.78 19.53 -3.06
CA GLY A 817 22.93 18.70 -2.64
C GLY A 817 23.49 19.11 -1.28
N GLY A 818 23.33 18.27 -0.26
CA GLY A 818 24.08 18.41 0.97
C GLY A 818 25.60 18.31 0.69
N PRO A 819 26.47 18.75 1.62
CA PRO A 819 27.91 18.49 1.50
C PRO A 819 28.17 16.99 1.41
N GLY A 820 28.73 16.52 0.29
CA GLY A 820 28.95 15.11 0.05
C GLY A 820 29.99 14.84 -1.05
N PRO A 821 30.40 13.58 -1.23
CA PRO A 821 31.40 13.21 -2.22
C PRO A 821 30.88 13.33 -3.65
N ILE A 822 31.72 13.86 -4.54
CA ILE A 822 31.56 13.66 -5.98
C ILE A 822 32.33 12.40 -6.35
N VAL A 823 31.64 11.32 -6.73
CA VAL A 823 32.24 10.00 -6.96
C VAL A 823 32.36 9.71 -8.44
N GLY A 824 33.57 9.42 -8.93
CA GLY A 824 33.87 9.15 -10.33
C GLY A 824 34.46 7.77 -10.58
N LEU A 825 35.42 7.72 -11.49
CA LEU A 825 36.04 6.49 -12.00
C LEU A 825 36.47 5.54 -10.87
N ALA A 826 36.13 4.26 -11.02
CA ALA A 826 36.42 3.19 -10.06
C ALA A 826 35.87 3.42 -8.63
N GLY A 827 34.78 4.19 -8.50
CA GLY A 827 34.16 4.47 -7.20
C GLY A 827 34.98 5.41 -6.31
N LYS A 828 35.92 6.15 -6.90
CA LYS A 828 36.82 7.07 -6.19
C LYS A 828 36.29 8.49 -6.19
N CYS A 829 36.67 9.25 -5.18
CA CYS A 829 36.14 10.59 -4.92
C CYS A 829 36.99 11.68 -5.59
N LEU A 830 36.31 12.77 -5.95
CA LEU A 830 36.93 14.05 -6.28
C LEU A 830 37.51 14.66 -5.00
N ASP A 831 38.83 14.82 -4.96
CA ASP A 831 39.59 15.10 -3.74
C ASP A 831 40.49 16.33 -3.91
N ILE A 832 40.60 17.13 -2.84
CA ILE A 832 41.56 18.21 -2.75
C ILE A 832 42.87 17.65 -2.16
N ALA A 833 43.93 17.67 -2.95
CA ALA A 833 45.21 17.07 -2.56
C ALA A 833 45.71 17.59 -1.20
N GLY A 834 45.80 16.69 -0.23
CA GLY A 834 46.27 16.98 1.13
C GLY A 834 45.39 17.97 1.90
N ALA A 835 44.12 18.16 1.50
CA ALA A 835 43.24 19.20 2.03
C ALA A 835 43.83 20.63 1.94
N GLY A 836 44.72 20.88 0.98
CA GLY A 836 45.36 22.17 0.79
C GLY A 836 44.35 23.27 0.42
N THR A 837 44.45 24.44 1.05
CA THR A 837 43.55 25.58 0.83
C THR A 837 44.18 26.70 -0.01
N ALA A 838 45.41 26.51 -0.47
CA ALA A 838 46.07 27.48 -1.35
C ALA A 838 45.42 27.50 -2.74
N ASP A 839 45.39 28.68 -3.37
CA ASP A 839 44.94 28.80 -4.77
C ASP A 839 45.88 28.01 -5.69
N GLY A 840 45.29 27.22 -6.58
CA GLY A 840 46.01 26.30 -7.46
C GLY A 840 46.25 24.92 -6.86
N THR A 841 45.70 24.62 -5.67
CA THR A 841 45.79 23.27 -5.09
C THR A 841 45.17 22.26 -6.05
N LYS A 842 45.88 21.15 -6.25
CA LYS A 842 45.49 20.09 -7.18
C LYS A 842 44.19 19.43 -6.76
N ILE A 843 43.26 19.32 -7.72
CA ILE A 843 42.10 18.42 -7.63
C ILE A 843 42.49 17.08 -8.25
N GLN A 844 42.23 16.01 -7.52
CA GLN A 844 42.67 14.67 -7.86
C GLN A 844 41.58 13.62 -7.66
N LEU A 845 41.75 12.47 -8.30
CA LEU A 845 41.01 11.26 -7.99
C LEU A 845 41.66 10.56 -6.79
N TYR A 846 40.89 10.21 -5.77
CA TYR A 846 41.42 9.55 -4.57
C TYR A 846 40.39 8.60 -3.95
N THR A 847 40.83 7.56 -3.26
CA THR A 847 39.96 6.65 -2.49
C THR A 847 39.04 7.44 -1.56
N CYS A 848 37.73 7.16 -1.60
CA CYS A 848 36.76 7.85 -0.77
C CYS A 848 37.05 7.61 0.72
N ASN A 849 37.21 8.68 1.50
CA ASN A 849 37.64 8.65 2.89
C ASN A 849 36.79 9.54 3.82
N ASN A 850 35.69 10.10 3.31
CA ASN A 850 34.71 10.92 4.05
C ASN A 850 35.32 12.14 4.77
N THR A 851 36.47 12.64 4.31
CA THR A 851 37.06 13.87 4.86
C THR A 851 36.46 15.11 4.21
N ILE A 852 36.66 16.27 4.86
CA ILE A 852 36.26 17.58 4.33
C ILE A 852 36.93 17.93 2.98
N ALA A 853 38.02 17.26 2.60
CA ALA A 853 38.68 17.42 1.31
C ALA A 853 37.91 16.79 0.14
N GLN A 854 36.95 15.91 0.45
CA GLN A 854 36.08 15.23 -0.51
C GLN A 854 34.62 15.67 -0.36
N SER A 855 34.34 16.62 0.53
CA SER A 855 32.99 17.11 0.79
C SER A 855 32.70 18.33 -0.07
N TRP A 856 31.95 18.12 -1.15
CA TRP A 856 31.59 19.14 -2.12
C TRP A 856 30.13 19.56 -1.92
N THR A 857 29.88 20.85 -2.08
CA THR A 857 28.53 21.43 -2.03
C THR A 857 28.27 22.20 -3.31
N ARG A 858 27.10 22.01 -3.90
CA ARG A 858 26.69 22.78 -5.06
C ARG A 858 26.09 24.11 -4.61
N ASN A 859 26.58 25.20 -5.19
CA ASN A 859 26.01 26.54 -5.01
C ASN A 859 25.82 27.17 -6.39
N GLY A 860 24.59 27.09 -6.91
CA GLY A 860 24.27 27.44 -8.29
C GLY A 860 25.02 26.54 -9.29
N GLN A 861 25.85 27.15 -10.14
CA GLN A 861 26.74 26.43 -11.06
C GLN A 861 28.14 26.16 -10.47
N THR A 862 28.42 26.58 -9.23
CA THR A 862 29.73 26.38 -8.60
C THR A 862 29.73 25.14 -7.71
N TRP A 863 30.81 24.36 -7.75
CA TRP A 863 31.09 23.30 -6.78
C TRP A 863 32.11 23.80 -5.77
N ARG A 864 31.81 23.66 -4.48
CA ARG A 864 32.58 24.26 -3.41
C ARG A 864 33.05 23.24 -2.40
N ALA A 865 34.30 23.36 -1.99
CA ALA A 865 34.90 22.60 -0.90
C ALA A 865 35.99 23.46 -0.23
N LEU A 866 36.17 23.31 1.09
CA LEU A 866 37.11 24.11 1.89
C LEU A 866 37.00 25.64 1.68
N GLY A 867 35.77 26.14 1.46
CA GLY A 867 35.50 27.56 1.22
C GLY A 867 35.93 28.09 -0.16
N LYS A 868 36.33 27.20 -1.08
CA LYS A 868 36.84 27.52 -2.42
C LYS A 868 36.07 26.78 -3.51
N CYS A 869 36.31 27.16 -4.77
CA CYS A 869 35.59 26.68 -5.94
C CYS A 869 36.43 25.69 -6.76
N LEU A 870 35.74 24.71 -7.36
CA LEU A 870 36.27 23.87 -8.42
C LEU A 870 36.50 24.72 -9.67
N ASP A 871 37.74 24.85 -10.11
CA ASP A 871 38.19 25.87 -11.07
C ASP A 871 39.02 25.26 -12.19
N VAL A 872 38.79 25.69 -13.44
CA VAL A 872 39.67 25.37 -14.56
C VAL A 872 40.83 26.36 -14.58
N SER A 873 42.07 25.86 -14.49
CA SER A 873 43.26 26.70 -14.35
C SER A 873 43.38 27.74 -15.47
N ALA A 874 43.52 29.01 -15.06
CA ALA A 874 43.57 30.18 -15.94
C ALA A 874 42.38 30.33 -16.91
N GLY A 875 41.25 29.66 -16.64
CA GLY A 875 40.09 29.63 -17.54
C GLY A 875 40.38 29.02 -18.91
N ALA A 876 41.37 28.13 -19.00
CA ALA A 876 41.76 27.49 -20.24
C ALA A 876 40.63 26.65 -20.84
N THR A 877 40.58 26.56 -22.17
CA THR A 877 39.52 25.85 -22.91
C THR A 877 40.06 24.66 -23.72
N THR A 878 41.33 24.32 -23.60
CA THR A 878 41.98 23.21 -24.30
C THR A 878 41.86 21.89 -23.54
N ASP A 879 41.89 20.77 -24.25
CA ASP A 879 41.97 19.44 -23.61
C ASP A 879 43.19 19.33 -22.71
N ASN A 880 43.03 18.60 -21.60
CA ASN A 880 44.02 18.41 -20.54
C ASN A 880 44.35 19.67 -19.72
N ALA A 881 43.57 20.75 -19.84
CA ALA A 881 43.68 21.87 -18.89
C ALA A 881 43.35 21.38 -17.47
N LYS A 882 44.19 21.76 -16.51
CA LYS A 882 44.11 21.27 -15.13
C LYS A 882 42.90 21.86 -14.41
N VAL A 883 42.24 21.03 -13.62
CA VAL A 883 41.25 21.46 -12.63
C VAL A 883 41.93 21.58 -11.26
N GLN A 884 41.65 22.69 -10.59
CA GLN A 884 42.32 23.13 -9.37
C GLN A 884 41.30 23.70 -8.38
N LEU A 885 41.72 23.85 -7.13
CA LEU A 885 40.99 24.62 -6.13
C LEU A 885 41.38 26.09 -6.25
N TRP A 886 40.40 26.99 -6.30
CA TRP A 886 40.65 28.43 -6.41
C TRP A 886 39.63 29.25 -5.64
N THR A 887 40.04 30.44 -5.18
CA THR A 887 39.16 31.42 -4.55
C THR A 887 37.96 31.71 -5.46
N CYS A 888 36.75 31.56 -4.93
CA CYS A 888 35.53 31.78 -5.71
C CYS A 888 35.46 33.23 -6.20
N ASN A 889 35.49 33.43 -7.51
CA ASN A 889 35.59 34.74 -8.17
C ASN A 889 34.45 34.98 -9.18
N GLY A 890 33.55 34.01 -9.36
CA GLY A 890 32.38 34.14 -10.25
C GLY A 890 32.70 34.07 -11.74
N SER A 891 33.93 33.72 -12.12
CA SER A 891 34.31 33.53 -13.51
C SER A 891 33.68 32.26 -14.12
N GLY A 892 33.58 32.22 -15.44
CA GLY A 892 33.08 31.03 -16.15
C GLY A 892 33.94 29.76 -15.96
N ALA A 893 35.19 29.92 -15.51
CA ALA A 893 36.08 28.80 -15.16
C ALA A 893 35.60 28.00 -13.95
N GLN A 894 34.71 28.57 -13.14
CA GLN A 894 34.16 27.98 -11.91
C GLN A 894 32.74 27.45 -12.07
N ASN A 895 32.16 27.62 -13.26
CA ASN A 895 30.81 27.18 -13.58
C ASN A 895 30.84 25.75 -14.11
N TRP A 896 29.89 24.94 -13.65
CA TRP A 896 29.74 23.54 -13.95
C TRP A 896 28.26 23.18 -14.05
N THR A 897 27.90 22.46 -15.12
CA THR A 897 26.54 22.00 -15.38
C THR A 897 26.55 20.48 -15.50
N ALA A 898 25.62 19.81 -14.81
CA ALA A 898 25.43 18.38 -14.98
C ALA A 898 24.79 18.11 -16.35
N GLY A 899 25.37 17.21 -17.13
CA GLY A 899 24.81 16.72 -18.39
C GLY A 899 24.01 15.44 -18.19
N ALA A 900 23.17 15.07 -19.16
CA ALA A 900 22.25 13.93 -19.09
C ALA A 900 22.92 12.55 -18.89
N ASN A 901 24.24 12.43 -19.09
CA ASN A 901 25.01 11.19 -18.95
C ASN A 901 25.89 11.17 -17.69
N ASN A 902 25.46 11.81 -16.61
CA ASN A 902 26.23 11.98 -15.37
C ASN A 902 27.58 12.70 -15.58
N SER A 903 27.72 13.48 -16.65
CA SER A 903 28.93 14.27 -16.91
C SER A 903 28.86 15.60 -16.19
N LEU A 904 30.00 16.13 -15.75
CA LEU A 904 30.08 17.50 -15.25
C LEU A 904 30.77 18.40 -16.29
N ILE A 905 30.03 19.33 -16.89
CA ILE A 905 30.45 20.12 -18.05
C ILE A 905 30.80 21.54 -17.60
N ASN A 906 31.98 22.05 -17.96
CA ASN A 906 32.30 23.46 -17.79
C ASN A 906 31.73 24.27 -18.96
N PRO A 907 30.71 25.14 -18.77
CA PRO A 907 30.02 25.81 -19.87
C PRO A 907 30.91 26.77 -20.68
N GLN A 908 31.95 27.35 -20.06
CA GLN A 908 32.89 28.26 -20.74
C GLN A 908 33.72 27.53 -21.82
N SER A 909 34.14 26.29 -21.54
CA SER A 909 34.94 25.48 -22.46
C SER A 909 34.12 24.51 -23.30
N GLY A 910 32.89 24.17 -22.87
CA GLY A 910 32.08 23.10 -23.45
C GLY A 910 32.66 21.70 -23.22
N LYS A 911 33.59 21.56 -22.26
CA LYS A 911 34.33 20.32 -21.99
C LYS A 911 33.92 19.69 -20.66
N CYS A 912 34.11 18.38 -20.55
CA CYS A 912 33.73 17.58 -19.41
C CYS A 912 34.87 17.48 -18.38
N LEU A 913 34.51 17.41 -17.11
CA LEU A 913 35.39 17.03 -16.01
C LEU A 913 35.85 15.59 -16.23
N ASP A 914 37.16 15.37 -16.26
CA ASP A 914 37.77 14.15 -16.76
C ASP A 914 38.93 13.68 -15.84
N VAL A 915 38.98 12.38 -15.56
CA VAL A 915 40.13 11.74 -14.94
C VAL A 915 41.23 11.53 -15.98
N SER A 916 42.33 12.29 -15.86
CA SER A 916 43.41 12.30 -16.85
C SER A 916 43.90 10.90 -17.21
N GLY A 917 43.85 10.57 -18.51
CA GLY A 917 44.29 9.29 -19.04
C GLY A 917 43.45 8.08 -18.61
N SER A 918 42.26 8.30 -18.03
CA SER A 918 41.44 7.24 -17.41
C SER A 918 42.19 6.43 -16.34
N ALA A 919 43.18 7.03 -15.67
CA ALA A 919 43.97 6.34 -14.66
C ALA A 919 43.21 6.22 -13.33
N THR A 920 43.26 5.04 -12.70
CA THR A 920 42.54 4.73 -11.46
C THR A 920 43.40 4.87 -10.20
N ALA A 921 44.66 5.28 -10.33
CA ALA A 921 45.58 5.45 -9.20
C ALA A 921 45.18 6.66 -8.33
N ASP A 922 45.37 6.53 -7.02
CA ASP A 922 45.18 7.66 -6.10
C ASP A 922 46.16 8.79 -6.41
N GLY A 923 45.64 10.01 -6.40
CA GLY A 923 46.39 11.20 -6.78
C GLY A 923 46.42 11.48 -8.28
N THR A 924 45.60 10.79 -9.10
CA THR A 924 45.48 11.13 -10.53
C THR A 924 44.89 12.53 -10.71
N GLN A 925 45.50 13.37 -11.57
CA GLN A 925 45.05 14.75 -11.80
C GLN A 925 43.70 14.78 -12.52
N ILE A 926 42.80 15.66 -12.06
CA ILE A 926 41.56 15.98 -12.77
C ILE A 926 41.80 17.10 -13.77
N VAL A 927 41.25 16.95 -14.97
CA VAL A 927 41.38 17.88 -16.09
C VAL A 927 40.00 18.14 -16.71
N ILE A 928 39.94 19.08 -17.66
CA ILE A 928 38.85 19.12 -18.62
C ILE A 928 39.27 18.45 -19.94
N TYR A 929 38.32 17.75 -20.57
CA TYR A 929 38.53 17.09 -21.85
C TYR A 929 37.26 17.09 -22.69
N THR A 930 37.40 16.95 -24.01
CA THR A 930 36.29 16.78 -24.95
C THR A 930 35.32 15.70 -24.45
N CYS A 931 34.04 16.05 -24.33
CA CYS A 931 33.02 15.14 -23.82
C CYS A 931 32.87 13.92 -24.74
N SER A 932 33.25 12.75 -24.24
CA SER A 932 33.26 11.47 -24.96
C SER A 932 32.23 10.47 -24.42
N GLY A 933 31.68 10.73 -23.22
CA GLY A 933 30.77 9.80 -22.54
C GLY A 933 31.48 8.60 -21.88
N GLY A 934 32.82 8.58 -21.89
CA GLY A 934 33.63 7.56 -21.22
C GLY A 934 33.44 7.53 -19.70
N ASN A 935 33.71 6.38 -19.07
CA ASN A 935 33.54 6.20 -17.63
C ASN A 935 34.43 7.15 -16.79
N ASN A 936 35.54 7.64 -17.35
CA ASN A 936 36.42 8.65 -16.74
C ASN A 936 35.81 10.07 -16.71
N GLN A 937 34.63 10.27 -17.31
CA GLN A 937 33.88 11.54 -17.33
C GLN A 937 32.53 11.46 -16.60
N LYS A 938 32.19 10.31 -16.02
CA LYS A 938 30.94 10.08 -15.29
C LYS A 938 31.17 10.33 -13.80
N TRP A 939 30.30 11.13 -13.21
CA TRP A 939 30.38 11.58 -11.83
C TRP A 939 29.00 11.46 -11.17
N THR A 940 28.97 10.77 -10.04
CA THR A 940 27.83 10.79 -9.12
C THR A 940 27.98 12.02 -8.23
N LEU A 941 26.97 12.87 -8.21
CA LEU A 941 26.97 14.14 -7.49
C LEU A 941 26.24 13.96 -6.14
N PRO A 942 26.61 14.73 -5.09
CA PRO A 942 26.02 14.64 -3.76
C PRO A 942 24.63 15.28 -3.62
#